data_AF-A0A928LF78-F1
#
_entry.id   AF-A0A928LF78-F1
#
_cell.length_a   1.000
_cell.length_b   1.000
_cell.length_c   1.000
_cell.angle_alpha   90.00
_cell.angle_beta   90.00
_cell.angle_gamma   90.00
#
_symmetry.space_group_name_H-M   'P 1'
#
loop_
_entity.id
_entity.type
_entity.pdbx_description
1 polymer ?
#
loop_
_entity_poly.entity_id
_entity_poly.type
_entity_poly.pdbx_seq_one_letter_code
_entity_poly.pdbx_strand_id
1 'polypeptide(L)'
;MKLSKKIASVLISALILSSTAILADEPTNPFLDEPKNPFDEGTSTTPSFEPGEFEVITQNNNFLMYFEDETGTFYIESKKSGEKWYSNPQNKDDIINCSYDDQNRLKSVVSGKLLKFEEITTPIIDISSYADSVMKSAQKAEKTDKGIKYDISFPQYEISLSLIVELTEYGIEAYVDTASMVEKAPYCFYEIEILPFFFAGDTKEEGSLFVPDGAGALIPFNDEFNLEYPIYEGKVYCENLTTTIFSKSTVEQSVRLPVYGIIKPKSSMLAVINSGMADATIYGKQSTLANVFNAGYANFSLRTSDLYIYEDQNKSDMQFFQEQKQEDRVLGLSFYLIDKEDATYIDLAKTYSKHLTDKALINEKVELAANTYVSICGGTYRKKSFLGIPLMQKEKLTSFAQAKDILSDMQSGGLENIVVRLENWSDATIKDKIPSNGSPSSFLGGKKGLKSLTEFCNETNTLIYLDASPTKIKKGSNIFSSFYEYAKNLRNIASPLYTYRLNVYFRDSEGVKSYFLTTNKIAKTISKIDSYTTKNNASGVSLSNTNLMYADYRLENTSLQQTTNEIIKGYEAASNSLMLLGGNDYMLKTASHILNAPNDSSRYNTQSQSVPFYQIALHGYTNIAGEAINQFADYTTAFLSAVETGSCLNYTVMHETGDKVNSSYEQNLYNANYDAWKEVIKQFNEKYAPLHKKIYNQKIKDHKMIAENVYKTVYEDGTYSVVNYSNEKVTTAEGEVEAFSFIWGV
;
A
#
# COMPACT_ATOMS: atom_id res chain seq x y z
N MET A 1 41.38 -30.08 39.82
CA MET A 1 42.12 -29.14 40.70
C MET A 1 42.03 -27.76 40.08
N LYS A 2 41.55 -26.75 40.85
CA LYS A 2 41.30 -25.31 40.49
C LYS A 2 40.02 -25.09 39.63
N LEU A 3 38.92 -24.42 40.00
CA LEU A 3 38.54 -23.40 41.03
C LEU A 3 39.50 -22.19 41.10
N SER A 4 39.09 -20.91 41.02
CA SER A 4 37.78 -20.26 40.94
C SER A 4 37.95 -18.72 40.86
N LYS A 5 36.93 -18.01 40.30
CA LYS A 5 36.38 -16.68 40.72
C LYS A 5 37.29 -15.43 40.55
N LYS A 6 36.82 -14.18 40.31
CA LYS A 6 35.53 -13.52 40.00
C LYS A 6 35.82 -11.98 39.85
N ILE A 7 35.05 -11.30 38.98
CA ILE A 7 34.41 -9.95 39.15
C ILE A 7 35.18 -8.63 38.91
N ALA A 8 34.49 -7.72 38.16
CA ALA A 8 34.48 -6.22 38.16
C ALA A 8 35.72 -5.46 37.64
N SER A 9 35.72 -4.26 37.02
CA SER A 9 34.81 -3.33 36.31
C SER A 9 35.42 -1.92 36.45
N VAL A 10 35.18 -1.01 35.48
CA VAL A 10 35.26 0.48 35.53
C VAL A 10 36.54 1.18 34.98
N LEU A 11 36.26 2.04 33.99
CA LEU A 11 36.87 3.26 33.42
C LEU A 11 38.04 3.97 34.15
N ILE A 12 38.88 4.67 33.35
CA ILE A 12 39.53 6.01 33.49
C ILE A 12 40.69 6.05 32.45
N SER A 13 40.72 6.85 31.38
CA SER A 13 40.85 8.32 31.21
C SER A 13 42.25 8.92 31.51
N ALA A 14 42.62 9.93 30.69
CA ALA A 14 43.77 10.87 30.72
C ALA A 14 44.96 10.51 29.80
N LEU A 15 45.51 11.41 28.96
CA LEU A 15 45.88 12.79 29.23
C LEU A 15 45.62 13.81 28.09
N ILE A 16 45.31 15.04 28.51
CA ILE A 16 45.40 16.32 27.78
C ILE A 16 46.67 17.05 28.24
N LEU A 17 47.25 17.89 27.36
CA LEU A 17 48.11 19.10 27.55
C LEU A 17 49.32 19.01 26.58
N SER A 18 49.75 20.02 25.83
CA SER A 18 49.42 21.44 25.71
C SER A 18 50.17 22.02 24.48
N SER A 19 49.67 23.15 23.99
CA SER A 19 50.15 24.05 22.93
C SER A 19 51.66 24.34 22.83
N THR A 20 52.16 24.50 21.59
CA THR A 20 53.08 25.58 21.18
C THR A 20 52.91 25.89 19.70
N ALA A 21 52.65 27.15 19.38
CA ALA A 21 52.70 27.70 18.02
C ALA A 21 54.15 28.00 17.62
N ILE A 22 54.58 27.53 16.44
CA ILE A 22 55.76 28.03 15.71
C ILE A 22 55.38 28.05 14.22
N LEU A 23 55.50 29.25 13.61
CA LEU A 23 55.46 29.51 12.18
C LEU A 23 56.68 28.91 11.48
N ALA A 24 56.50 28.20 10.36
CA ALA A 24 57.34 28.28 9.15
C ALA A 24 56.88 27.28 8.06
N ASP A 25 56.66 27.84 6.87
CA ASP A 25 56.71 27.31 5.49
C ASP A 25 56.03 25.98 5.11
N GLU A 26 55.11 26.12 4.14
CA GLU A 26 54.50 25.03 3.37
C GLU A 26 55.55 24.20 2.60
N PRO A 27 55.54 22.86 2.71
CA PRO A 27 56.06 22.00 1.68
C PRO A 27 54.95 21.70 0.66
N THR A 28 55.15 22.17 -0.57
CA THR A 28 54.38 21.80 -1.76
C THR A 28 54.30 20.28 -1.89
N ASN A 29 53.09 19.72 -1.78
CA ASN A 29 52.82 18.30 -2.01
C ASN A 29 52.48 18.06 -3.51
N PRO A 30 53.30 17.31 -4.27
CA PRO A 30 53.19 17.21 -5.73
C PRO A 30 52.18 16.14 -6.21
N PHE A 31 51.10 15.87 -5.47
CA PHE A 31 50.10 14.85 -5.82
C PHE A 31 48.66 15.32 -5.62
N LEU A 32 48.35 16.53 -6.08
CA LEU A 32 46.99 16.97 -6.39
C LEU A 32 46.97 17.41 -7.86
N ASP A 33 46.99 16.43 -8.77
CA ASP A 33 46.38 16.63 -10.08
C ASP A 33 44.93 16.17 -9.92
N GLU A 34 44.00 17.13 -9.93
CA GLU A 34 42.60 16.86 -10.23
C GLU A 34 42.52 16.07 -11.55
N PRO A 35 41.66 15.05 -11.66
CA PRO A 35 41.43 14.42 -12.95
C PRO A 35 40.84 15.49 -13.89
N LYS A 36 41.68 15.99 -14.81
CA LYS A 36 41.23 16.82 -15.92
C LYS A 36 40.18 16.04 -16.72
N ASN A 37 38.96 16.55 -16.70
CA ASN A 37 37.88 16.15 -17.58
C ASN A 37 38.37 16.22 -19.05
N PRO A 38 38.41 15.11 -19.81
CA PRO A 38 38.95 15.13 -21.17
C PRO A 38 37.99 15.74 -22.21
N PHE A 39 37.00 16.52 -21.78
CA PHE A 39 35.98 17.14 -22.65
C PHE A 39 35.92 18.67 -22.56
N ASP A 40 37.02 19.35 -22.22
CA ASP A 40 37.03 20.83 -22.11
C ASP A 40 37.78 21.58 -23.22
N GLU A 41 38.02 20.94 -24.37
CA GLU A 41 38.40 21.63 -25.60
C GLU A 41 37.63 21.08 -26.80
N GLY A 42 36.36 21.42 -26.86
CA GLY A 42 35.53 21.32 -28.03
C GLY A 42 34.26 22.11 -27.75
N THR A 43 34.02 23.17 -28.51
CA THR A 43 32.72 23.86 -28.53
C THR A 43 31.65 22.87 -28.95
N SER A 44 31.13 22.12 -27.98
CA SER A 44 29.87 21.38 -28.09
C SER A 44 28.80 22.44 -28.05
N THR A 45 28.39 22.92 -29.21
CA THR A 45 27.08 23.54 -29.35
C THR A 45 26.07 22.44 -29.07
N THR A 46 25.65 22.29 -27.82
CA THR A 46 24.42 21.60 -27.48
C THR A 46 23.34 22.27 -28.32
N PRO A 47 22.59 21.56 -29.19
CA PRO A 47 21.49 22.17 -29.89
C PRO A 47 20.51 22.71 -28.84
N SER A 48 20.38 24.03 -28.71
CA SER A 48 19.27 24.61 -27.98
C SER A 48 18.05 24.48 -28.89
N PHE A 49 17.21 23.48 -28.63
CA PHE A 49 15.85 23.50 -29.14
C PHE A 49 15.15 24.68 -28.44
N GLU A 50 14.83 25.73 -29.19
CA GLU A 50 13.97 26.78 -28.66
C GLU A 50 12.53 26.25 -28.65
N PRO A 51 11.74 26.44 -27.57
CA PRO A 51 10.36 25.95 -27.56
C PRO A 51 9.57 26.55 -28.72
N GLY A 52 8.90 25.70 -29.50
CA GLY A 52 7.97 26.12 -30.54
C GLY A 52 6.68 26.74 -29.98
N GLU A 53 5.77 27.16 -30.87
CA GLU A 53 4.45 27.62 -30.46
C GLU A 53 3.52 26.45 -30.11
N PHE A 54 2.74 26.61 -29.04
CA PHE A 54 1.71 25.64 -28.66
C PHE A 54 0.48 25.77 -29.56
N GLU A 55 0.06 24.65 -30.17
CA GLU A 55 -1.15 24.57 -30.99
C GLU A 55 -2.22 23.70 -30.33
N VAL A 56 -3.50 24.05 -30.50
CA VAL A 56 -4.60 23.18 -30.08
C VAL A 56 -4.69 21.98 -31.01
N ILE A 57 -4.54 20.77 -30.47
CA ILE A 57 -4.58 19.53 -31.26
C ILE A 57 -5.91 18.77 -31.13
N THR A 58 -6.57 18.87 -29.98
CA THR A 58 -7.89 18.26 -29.75
C THR A 58 -8.61 18.97 -28.60
N GLN A 59 -9.91 18.73 -28.46
CA GLN A 59 -10.74 19.35 -27.43
C GLN A 59 -12.00 18.51 -27.14
N ASN A 60 -12.58 18.73 -25.97
CA ASN A 60 -13.92 18.24 -25.63
C ASN A 60 -14.75 19.38 -25.00
N ASN A 61 -15.84 19.05 -24.30
CA ASN A 61 -16.71 20.06 -23.69
C ASN A 61 -16.02 20.85 -22.55
N ASN A 62 -15.05 20.24 -21.87
CA ASN A 62 -14.43 20.77 -20.66
C ASN A 62 -13.02 21.30 -20.90
N PHE A 63 -12.28 20.71 -21.85
CA PHE A 63 -10.84 20.91 -21.99
C PHE A 63 -10.39 21.17 -23.42
N LEU A 64 -9.30 21.92 -23.55
CA LEU A 64 -8.48 22.08 -24.74
C LEU A 64 -7.12 21.39 -24.49
N MET A 65 -6.62 20.63 -25.45
CA MET A 65 -5.28 20.05 -25.40
C MET A 65 -4.36 20.80 -26.36
N TYR A 66 -3.30 21.39 -25.82
CA TYR A 66 -2.27 22.11 -26.55
C TYR A 66 -0.99 21.27 -26.63
N PHE A 67 -0.31 21.31 -27.78
CA PHE A 67 0.93 20.57 -28.02
C PHE A 67 1.98 21.44 -28.72
N GLU A 68 3.24 21.18 -28.39
CA GLU A 68 4.41 21.82 -28.97
C GLU A 68 5.32 20.74 -29.57
N ASP A 69 5.57 20.82 -30.87
CA ASP A 69 6.15 19.74 -31.68
C ASP A 69 7.66 19.52 -31.42
N GLU A 70 8.44 20.57 -31.10
CA GLU A 70 9.91 20.47 -31.01
C GLU A 70 10.37 19.73 -29.76
N THR A 71 9.79 20.05 -28.61
CA THR A 71 10.12 19.41 -27.33
C THR A 71 9.17 18.25 -26.99
N GLY A 72 8.06 18.13 -27.73
CA GLY A 72 7.03 17.13 -27.48
C GLY A 72 6.23 17.39 -26.19
N THR A 73 6.20 18.64 -25.73
CA THR A 73 5.49 19.04 -24.51
C THR A 73 4.04 19.39 -24.79
N PHE A 74 3.17 19.19 -23.80
CA PHE A 74 1.74 19.50 -23.94
C PHE A 74 1.18 20.12 -22.67
N TYR A 75 0.02 20.76 -22.77
CA TYR A 75 -0.78 21.11 -21.61
C TYR A 75 -2.26 20.99 -21.89
N ILE A 76 -3.03 20.80 -20.83
CA ILE A 76 -4.49 20.82 -20.86
C ILE A 76 -4.97 22.13 -20.27
N GLU A 77 -5.92 22.79 -20.91
CA GLU A 77 -6.54 24.03 -20.43
C GLU A 77 -8.02 23.82 -20.15
N SER A 78 -8.48 24.27 -18.98
CA SER A 78 -9.91 24.30 -18.66
C SER A 78 -10.61 25.36 -19.48
N LYS A 79 -11.67 24.98 -20.21
CA LYS A 79 -12.54 25.93 -20.91
C LYS A 79 -13.36 26.81 -19.97
N LYS A 80 -13.47 26.43 -18.70
CA LYS A 80 -14.26 27.13 -17.69
C LYS A 80 -13.46 28.26 -17.02
N SER A 81 -12.23 28.00 -16.61
CA SER A 81 -11.41 28.94 -15.85
C SER A 81 -10.15 29.43 -16.58
N GLY A 82 -9.69 28.71 -17.60
CA GLY A 82 -8.39 28.93 -18.24
C GLY A 82 -7.21 28.35 -17.45
N GLU A 83 -7.45 27.62 -16.36
CA GLU A 83 -6.41 26.93 -15.60
C GLU A 83 -5.70 25.86 -16.46
N LYS A 84 -4.40 25.65 -16.22
CA LYS A 84 -3.53 24.84 -17.08
C LYS A 84 -2.81 23.73 -16.33
N TRP A 85 -2.78 22.54 -16.91
CA TRP A 85 -2.04 21.37 -16.43
C TRP A 85 -0.98 20.97 -17.45
N TYR A 86 0.29 21.25 -17.14
CA TYR A 86 1.42 21.05 -18.04
C TYR A 86 2.05 19.67 -17.89
N SER A 87 2.53 19.09 -19.00
CA SER A 87 3.29 17.83 -19.03
C SER A 87 4.64 17.91 -18.34
N ASN A 88 5.26 19.09 -18.39
CA ASN A 88 6.57 19.38 -17.85
C ASN A 88 6.56 20.76 -17.22
N PRO A 89 7.41 21.01 -16.20
CA PRO A 89 7.45 22.31 -15.55
C PRO A 89 7.85 23.43 -16.52
N GLN A 90 7.28 24.61 -16.35
CA GLN A 90 7.46 25.72 -17.30
C GLN A 90 8.84 26.39 -17.16
N ASN A 91 9.38 26.43 -15.95
CA ASN A 91 10.70 26.96 -15.61
C ASN A 91 11.81 25.88 -15.58
N LYS A 92 11.58 24.73 -16.23
CA LYS A 92 12.53 23.60 -16.28
C LYS A 92 13.92 23.97 -16.81
N ASP A 93 14.01 25.00 -17.65
CA ASP A 93 15.26 25.47 -18.27
C ASP A 93 16.05 26.46 -17.40
N ASP A 94 15.42 27.06 -16.40
CA ASP A 94 16.06 28.01 -15.48
C ASP A 94 16.88 27.30 -14.38
N ILE A 95 16.90 25.97 -14.41
CA ILE A 95 17.35 25.12 -13.32
C ILE A 95 18.70 24.50 -13.65
N ILE A 96 19.71 24.93 -12.89
CA ILE A 96 21.10 24.45 -13.04
C ILE A 96 21.64 23.80 -11.76
N ASN A 97 20.87 23.80 -10.67
CA ASN A 97 21.31 23.34 -9.34
C ASN A 97 21.02 21.85 -9.07
N CYS A 98 20.63 21.08 -10.08
CA CYS A 98 20.46 19.62 -9.99
C CYS A 98 21.34 18.89 -11.00
N SER A 99 21.43 17.57 -10.89
CA SER A 99 22.23 16.74 -11.79
C SER A 99 21.80 16.90 -13.26
N TYR A 100 22.72 16.69 -14.20
CA TYR A 100 22.39 16.74 -15.63
C TYR A 100 21.26 15.77 -16.00
N ASP A 101 21.25 14.58 -15.39
CA ASP A 101 20.21 13.58 -15.61
C ASP A 101 18.85 14.07 -15.07
N ASP A 102 18.81 14.70 -13.88
CA ASP A 102 17.59 15.31 -13.36
C ASP A 102 17.06 16.43 -14.25
N GLN A 103 17.94 17.28 -14.79
CA GLN A 103 17.56 18.35 -15.73
C GLN A 103 16.87 17.78 -16.98
N ASN A 104 17.39 16.68 -17.53
CA ASN A 104 16.80 16.01 -18.70
C ASN A 104 15.52 15.25 -18.35
N ARG A 105 15.45 14.67 -17.15
CA ARG A 105 14.25 14.01 -16.63
C ARG A 105 13.09 15.00 -16.52
N LEU A 106 13.33 16.24 -16.10
CA LEU A 106 12.32 17.31 -16.02
C LEU A 106 11.69 17.67 -17.37
N LYS A 107 12.43 17.46 -18.47
CA LYS A 107 12.01 17.73 -19.85
C LYS A 107 11.36 16.52 -20.53
N SER A 108 11.31 15.38 -19.85
CA SER A 108 10.92 14.10 -20.43
C SER A 108 9.44 13.78 -20.21
N VAL A 109 8.79 13.20 -21.22
CA VAL A 109 7.43 12.61 -21.12
C VAL A 109 7.48 11.15 -20.63
N VAL A 110 8.61 10.47 -20.88
CA VAL A 110 8.95 9.17 -20.33
C VAL A 110 10.37 9.20 -19.79
N SER A 111 10.58 8.67 -18.59
CA SER A 111 11.90 8.39 -18.03
C SER A 111 11.95 6.94 -17.57
N GLY A 112 13.12 6.40 -17.27
CA GLY A 112 13.19 5.02 -16.80
C GLY A 112 14.61 4.51 -16.62
N LYS A 113 14.72 3.20 -16.48
CA LYS A 113 15.99 2.50 -16.30
C LYS A 113 16.08 1.31 -17.22
N LEU A 114 17.28 1.00 -17.68
CA LEU A 114 17.62 -0.19 -18.45
C LEU A 114 18.53 -1.10 -17.64
N LEU A 115 18.40 -2.41 -17.84
CA LEU A 115 19.45 -3.36 -17.49
C LEU A 115 20.32 -3.60 -18.72
N LYS A 116 21.64 -3.62 -18.53
CA LYS A 116 22.58 -4.11 -19.53
C LYS A 116 23.10 -5.47 -19.07
N PHE A 117 22.67 -6.56 -19.70
CA PHE A 117 23.17 -7.89 -19.37
C PHE A 117 24.59 -8.10 -19.93
N GLU A 118 25.60 -8.03 -19.07
CA GLU A 118 26.97 -8.40 -19.38
C GLU A 118 27.35 -9.73 -18.72
N GLU A 119 28.54 -10.28 -19.04
CA GLU A 119 28.96 -11.58 -18.52
C GLU A 119 29.16 -11.62 -17.00
N ILE A 120 29.51 -10.49 -16.37
CA ILE A 120 29.93 -10.42 -14.95
C ILE A 120 29.02 -9.52 -14.13
N THR A 121 28.53 -8.42 -14.71
CA THR A 121 27.72 -7.41 -14.03
C THR A 121 26.48 -7.07 -14.86
N THR A 122 25.45 -6.61 -14.19
CA THR A 122 24.24 -6.08 -14.85
C THR A 122 24.05 -4.62 -14.42
N PRO A 123 24.78 -3.66 -15.03
CA PRO A 123 24.62 -2.26 -14.66
C PRO A 123 23.21 -1.77 -15.02
N ILE A 124 22.70 -0.90 -14.16
CA ILE A 124 21.46 -0.17 -14.38
C ILE A 124 21.82 1.18 -15.01
N ILE A 125 21.12 1.54 -16.09
CA ILE A 125 21.37 2.76 -16.86
C ILE A 125 20.10 3.60 -16.84
N ASP A 126 20.17 4.83 -16.33
CA ASP A 126 19.06 5.77 -16.41
C ASP A 126 18.88 6.26 -17.85
N ILE A 127 17.62 6.39 -18.27
CA ILE A 127 17.24 6.91 -19.58
C ILE A 127 16.18 7.98 -19.45
N SER A 128 16.24 8.99 -20.33
CA SER A 128 15.26 10.06 -20.40
C SER A 128 14.84 10.29 -21.85
N SER A 129 13.53 10.36 -22.12
CA SER A 129 13.04 10.59 -23.49
C SER A 129 13.58 11.89 -24.08
N TYR A 130 13.81 12.93 -23.28
CA TYR A 130 14.40 14.16 -23.77
C TYR A 130 15.85 13.96 -24.24
N ALA A 131 16.76 13.50 -23.37
CA ALA A 131 18.17 13.43 -23.73
C ALA A 131 18.48 12.30 -24.72
N ASP A 132 17.79 11.18 -24.58
CA ASP A 132 18.09 9.97 -25.33
C ASP A 132 17.26 9.80 -26.59
N SER A 133 16.24 10.64 -26.79
CA SER A 133 15.37 10.61 -27.97
C SER A 133 15.21 11.99 -28.62
N VAL A 134 14.64 12.98 -27.93
CA VAL A 134 14.33 14.32 -28.48
C VAL A 134 15.59 15.00 -28.99
N MET A 135 16.64 15.10 -28.17
CA MET A 135 17.93 15.71 -28.57
C MET A 135 18.63 14.97 -29.71
N LYS A 136 18.23 13.72 -29.99
CA LYS A 136 18.75 12.88 -31.08
C LYS A 136 17.79 12.83 -32.29
N SER A 137 16.73 13.67 -32.30
CA SER A 137 15.66 13.69 -33.30
C SER A 137 15.02 12.30 -33.54
N ALA A 138 14.93 11.49 -32.48
CA ALA A 138 14.49 10.11 -32.52
C ALA A 138 13.11 9.87 -31.89
N GLN A 139 12.51 10.92 -31.31
CA GLN A 139 11.11 10.92 -30.87
C GLN A 139 10.23 11.42 -32.00
N LYS A 140 9.12 10.72 -32.26
CA LYS A 140 8.07 11.19 -33.17
C LYS A 140 6.77 11.29 -32.40
N ALA A 141 6.10 12.43 -32.50
CA ALA A 141 4.77 12.63 -31.95
C ALA A 141 3.76 12.71 -33.10
N GLU A 142 2.72 11.88 -33.05
CA GLU A 142 1.59 11.88 -33.96
C GLU A 142 0.38 12.46 -33.24
N LYS A 143 -0.17 13.56 -33.76
CA LYS A 143 -1.43 14.16 -33.32
C LYS A 143 -2.57 13.23 -33.76
N THR A 144 -3.37 12.74 -32.81
CA THR A 144 -4.54 11.89 -33.07
C THR A 144 -5.83 12.65 -32.75
N ASP A 145 -6.98 12.13 -33.19
CA ASP A 145 -8.29 12.73 -32.87
C ASP A 145 -8.52 12.86 -31.35
N LYS A 146 -7.86 12.02 -30.55
CA LYS A 146 -8.00 11.97 -29.10
C LYS A 146 -6.83 12.55 -28.33
N GLY A 147 -5.70 12.85 -28.95
CA GLY A 147 -4.52 13.34 -28.22
C GLY A 147 -3.22 13.10 -28.98
N ILE A 148 -2.24 12.46 -28.34
CA ILE A 148 -0.88 12.31 -28.87
C ILE A 148 -0.42 10.86 -28.75
N LYS A 149 0.20 10.33 -29.81
CA LYS A 149 0.99 9.11 -29.78
C LYS A 149 2.46 9.46 -29.94
N TYR A 150 3.27 9.15 -28.94
CA TYR A 150 4.72 9.27 -28.99
C TYR A 150 5.34 7.92 -29.36
N ASP A 151 6.08 7.87 -30.45
CA ASP A 151 7.00 6.78 -30.76
C ASP A 151 8.40 7.21 -30.33
N ILE A 152 8.88 6.65 -29.22
CA ILE A 152 10.12 7.05 -28.54
C ILE A 152 11.18 6.00 -28.84
N SER A 153 12.18 6.37 -29.62
CA SER A 153 13.35 5.51 -29.88
C SER A 153 14.54 5.99 -29.08
N PHE A 154 15.32 5.07 -28.53
CA PHE A 154 16.57 5.35 -27.82
C PHE A 154 17.72 4.79 -28.68
N PRO A 155 18.23 5.53 -29.69
CA PRO A 155 19.06 4.96 -30.75
C PRO A 155 20.36 4.35 -30.25
N GLN A 156 20.93 4.92 -29.18
CA GLN A 156 22.16 4.44 -28.55
C GLN A 156 22.03 3.01 -28.00
N TYR A 157 20.83 2.60 -27.62
CA TYR A 157 20.55 1.29 -27.05
C TYR A 157 19.77 0.38 -28.02
N GLU A 158 19.39 0.89 -29.20
CA GLU A 158 18.57 0.20 -30.19
C GLU A 158 17.23 -0.33 -29.62
N ILE A 159 16.65 0.41 -28.68
CA ILE A 159 15.35 0.09 -28.07
C ILE A 159 14.33 1.18 -28.35
N SER A 160 13.05 0.84 -28.24
CA SER A 160 11.95 1.81 -28.41
C SER A 160 10.71 1.42 -27.62
N LEU A 161 9.82 2.37 -27.41
CA LEU A 161 8.47 2.16 -26.87
C LEU A 161 7.49 3.19 -27.45
N SER A 162 6.19 2.93 -27.31
CA SER A 162 5.15 3.90 -27.64
C SER A 162 4.38 4.36 -26.40
N LEU A 163 4.29 5.67 -26.17
CA LEU A 163 3.42 6.29 -25.17
C LEU A 163 2.20 6.88 -25.86
N ILE A 164 1.01 6.60 -25.36
CA ILE A 164 -0.24 7.19 -25.83
C ILE A 164 -0.79 8.09 -24.73
N VAL A 165 -1.20 9.31 -25.09
CA VAL A 165 -1.88 10.28 -24.22
C VAL A 165 -3.20 10.69 -24.87
N GLU A 166 -4.32 10.35 -24.25
CA GLU A 166 -5.66 10.67 -24.76
C GLU A 166 -6.40 11.64 -23.82
N LEU A 167 -7.04 12.65 -24.40
CA LEU A 167 -7.96 13.54 -23.71
C LEU A 167 -9.26 12.81 -23.39
N THR A 168 -9.67 12.85 -22.13
CA THR A 168 -10.91 12.27 -21.62
C THR A 168 -11.86 13.36 -21.13
N GLU A 169 -13.11 13.00 -20.83
CA GLU A 169 -14.10 13.93 -20.27
C GLU A 169 -13.61 14.63 -18.99
N TYR A 170 -12.74 13.98 -18.21
CA TYR A 170 -12.30 14.43 -16.89
C TYR A 170 -10.82 14.84 -16.81
N GLY A 171 -10.08 14.75 -17.93
CA GLY A 171 -8.64 15.01 -17.93
C GLY A 171 -7.93 14.24 -19.03
N ILE A 172 -6.92 13.42 -18.69
CA ILE A 172 -6.18 12.59 -19.66
C ILE A 172 -5.99 11.16 -19.18
N GLU A 173 -5.86 10.23 -20.12
CA GLU A 173 -5.31 8.89 -19.89
C GLU A 173 -3.96 8.78 -20.59
N ALA A 174 -2.92 8.29 -19.90
CA ALA A 174 -1.59 8.09 -20.43
C ALA A 174 -1.13 6.66 -20.19
N TYR A 175 -0.70 5.95 -21.23
CA TYR A 175 -0.33 4.55 -21.10
C TYR A 175 0.73 4.08 -22.11
N VAL A 176 1.45 3.04 -21.70
CA VAL A 176 2.41 2.29 -22.52
C VAL A 176 1.98 0.83 -22.56
N ASP A 177 1.80 0.28 -23.76
CA ASP A 177 1.67 -1.15 -23.94
C ASP A 177 3.06 -1.78 -24.01
N THR A 178 3.34 -2.76 -23.14
CA THR A 178 4.61 -3.48 -23.14
C THR A 178 4.86 -4.27 -24.44
N ALA A 179 3.83 -4.55 -25.22
CA ALA A 179 3.97 -5.13 -26.57
C ALA A 179 4.58 -4.13 -27.58
N SER A 180 4.53 -2.82 -27.31
CA SER A 180 5.21 -1.79 -28.12
C SER A 180 6.71 -1.70 -27.82
N MET A 181 7.17 -2.29 -26.72
CA MET A 181 8.57 -2.21 -26.30
C MET A 181 9.44 -3.12 -27.15
N VAL A 182 10.33 -2.52 -27.93
CA VAL A 182 11.37 -3.23 -28.66
C VAL A 182 12.65 -3.18 -27.83
N GLU A 183 13.18 -4.35 -27.49
CA GLU A 183 14.43 -4.50 -26.74
C GLU A 183 15.52 -5.12 -27.62
N LYS A 184 16.78 -4.75 -27.37
CA LYS A 184 17.94 -5.24 -28.10
C LYS A 184 19.05 -5.57 -27.13
N ALA A 185 19.42 -6.86 -27.08
CA ALA A 185 20.53 -7.33 -26.25
C ALA A 185 21.80 -6.51 -26.52
N PRO A 186 22.54 -6.10 -25.46
CA PRO A 186 22.37 -6.49 -24.07
C PRO A 186 21.35 -5.67 -23.25
N TYR A 187 20.67 -4.69 -23.86
CA TYR A 187 19.80 -3.74 -23.15
C TYR A 187 18.35 -4.22 -23.09
N CYS A 188 17.74 -4.08 -21.91
CA CYS A 188 16.32 -4.31 -21.72
C CYS A 188 15.72 -3.32 -20.70
N PHE A 189 14.42 -3.08 -20.78
CA PHE A 189 13.74 -2.15 -19.88
C PHE A 189 13.64 -2.72 -18.47
N TYR A 190 14.05 -1.95 -17.46
CA TYR A 190 13.96 -2.32 -16.06
C TYR A 190 12.73 -1.70 -15.40
N GLU A 191 12.61 -0.38 -15.56
CA GLU A 191 11.62 0.48 -14.92
C GLU A 191 11.24 1.59 -15.91
N ILE A 192 9.98 2.05 -15.87
CA ILE A 192 9.55 3.23 -16.61
C ILE A 192 8.66 4.14 -15.76
N GLU A 193 8.76 5.43 -16.03
CA GLU A 193 7.95 6.49 -15.44
C GLU A 193 7.20 7.19 -16.57
N ILE A 194 5.88 7.30 -16.43
CA ILE A 194 5.01 7.95 -17.41
C ILE A 194 4.64 9.32 -16.87
N LEU A 195 5.00 10.37 -17.61
CA LEU A 195 4.73 11.77 -17.27
C LEU A 195 5.11 12.15 -15.82
N PRO A 196 6.36 11.91 -15.39
CA PRO A 196 6.76 12.03 -13.98
C PRO A 196 6.63 13.44 -13.37
N PHE A 197 6.43 14.47 -14.19
CA PHE A 197 6.29 15.86 -13.76
C PHE A 197 4.98 16.51 -14.24
N PHE A 198 3.99 15.71 -14.65
CA PHE A 198 2.69 16.25 -15.03
C PHE A 198 2.06 16.98 -13.85
N PHE A 199 1.78 18.27 -14.05
CA PHE A 199 1.25 19.19 -13.04
C PHE A 199 2.14 19.39 -11.78
N ALA A 200 3.46 19.15 -11.89
CA ALA A 200 4.41 19.42 -10.81
C ALA A 200 4.38 20.90 -10.35
N GLY A 201 4.75 21.12 -9.09
CA GLY A 201 4.82 22.44 -8.46
C GLY A 201 6.25 22.93 -8.29
N ASP A 202 6.54 24.17 -8.65
CA ASP A 202 7.88 24.74 -8.45
C ASP A 202 8.17 25.19 -7.00
N THR A 203 9.35 25.76 -6.78
CA THR A 203 9.81 26.25 -5.45
C THR A 203 9.09 27.50 -4.93
N LYS A 204 8.29 28.16 -5.77
CA LYS A 204 7.55 29.39 -5.46
C LYS A 204 6.05 29.15 -5.32
N GLU A 205 5.56 28.03 -5.84
CA GLU A 205 4.17 27.62 -5.72
C GLU A 205 3.85 27.09 -4.32
N GLU A 206 2.65 27.41 -3.85
CA GLU A 206 2.04 26.84 -2.65
C GLU A 206 1.20 25.62 -3.03
N GLY A 207 1.14 24.63 -2.14
CA GLY A 207 0.35 23.43 -2.38
C GLY A 207 0.75 22.26 -1.49
N SER A 208 0.23 21.09 -1.82
CA SER A 208 0.59 19.84 -1.16
C SER A 208 0.47 18.66 -2.12
N LEU A 209 1.35 17.67 -1.94
CA LEU A 209 1.18 16.35 -2.52
C LEU A 209 0.26 15.53 -1.62
N PHE A 210 -0.66 14.79 -2.22
CA PHE A 210 -1.40 13.72 -1.56
C PHE A 210 -0.75 12.38 -1.90
N VAL A 211 -0.43 11.60 -0.87
CA VAL A 211 0.10 10.24 -1.00
C VAL A 211 -0.83 9.22 -0.31
N PRO A 212 -1.01 8.02 -0.89
CA PRO A 212 -1.95 7.00 -0.40
C PRO A 212 -1.33 6.14 0.71
N ASP A 213 -0.60 6.77 1.62
CA ASP A 213 0.07 6.11 2.74
C ASP A 213 -0.96 5.71 3.82
N GLY A 214 -1.31 4.43 3.86
CA GLY A 214 -2.35 3.94 4.75
C GLY A 214 -3.71 4.59 4.46
N ALA A 215 -4.23 5.35 5.44
CA ALA A 215 -5.47 6.10 5.26
C ALA A 215 -5.33 7.28 4.28
N GLY A 216 -4.09 7.78 4.10
CA GLY A 216 -3.75 8.96 3.31
C GLY A 216 -2.90 9.96 4.11
N ALA A 217 -2.03 10.69 3.42
CA ALA A 217 -1.21 11.75 4.01
C ALA A 217 -0.95 12.93 3.07
N LEU A 218 -0.67 14.09 3.65
CA LEU A 218 -0.31 15.31 2.94
C LEU A 218 1.16 15.69 3.17
N ILE A 219 1.88 15.90 2.08
CA ILE A 219 3.25 16.42 2.06
C ILE A 219 3.19 17.87 1.53
N PRO A 220 3.47 18.89 2.35
CA PRO A 220 3.39 20.28 1.92
C PRO A 220 4.45 20.58 0.84
N PHE A 221 4.22 21.57 0.00
CA PHE A 221 5.25 22.05 -0.92
C PHE A 221 6.30 22.87 -0.17
N ASN A 222 7.57 22.74 -0.56
CA ASN A 222 8.66 23.67 -0.19
C ASN A 222 8.83 23.92 1.32
N ASP A 223 8.55 22.92 2.16
CA ASP A 223 8.71 23.02 3.61
C ASP A 223 10.20 22.88 3.99
N GLU A 224 10.76 23.95 4.54
CA GLU A 224 12.18 24.08 4.85
C GLU A 224 12.68 23.01 5.85
N PHE A 225 11.79 22.46 6.68
CA PHE A 225 12.15 21.42 7.65
C PHE A 225 12.42 20.05 7.01
N ASN A 226 12.07 19.85 5.74
CA ASN A 226 12.03 18.54 5.10
C ASN A 226 13.15 18.26 4.09
N LEU A 227 14.11 19.19 3.93
CA LEU A 227 15.15 19.13 2.90
C LEU A 227 16.10 17.92 3.01
N GLU A 228 16.21 17.30 4.18
CA GLU A 228 17.09 16.15 4.45
C GLU A 228 16.35 14.81 4.52
N TYR A 229 15.02 14.81 4.47
CA TYR A 229 14.24 13.58 4.60
C TYR A 229 14.14 12.81 3.28
N PRO A 230 14.07 11.47 3.35
CA PRO A 230 13.87 10.66 2.15
C PRO A 230 12.54 10.99 1.49
N ILE A 231 12.53 10.89 0.15
CA ILE A 231 11.32 10.99 -0.66
C ILE A 231 10.33 9.91 -0.20
N TYR A 232 9.04 10.24 -0.18
CA TYR A 232 8.02 9.23 0.05
C TYR A 232 8.04 8.20 -1.09
N GLU A 233 8.16 6.93 -0.75
CA GLU A 233 8.09 5.80 -1.67
C GLU A 233 7.05 4.79 -1.13
N GLY A 234 6.04 4.49 -1.93
CA GLY A 234 4.99 3.55 -1.56
C GLY A 234 4.75 2.52 -2.66
N LYS A 235 5.15 1.27 -2.42
CA LYS A 235 4.80 0.16 -3.31
C LYS A 235 3.30 -0.12 -3.25
N VAL A 236 2.64 -0.08 -4.41
CA VAL A 236 1.20 -0.35 -4.51
C VAL A 236 0.91 -1.78 -4.04
N TYR A 237 -0.08 -1.92 -3.16
CA TYR A 237 -0.46 -3.13 -2.43
C TYR A 237 0.57 -3.63 -1.40
N CYS A 238 1.74 -4.11 -1.85
CA CYS A 238 2.93 -4.36 -1.02
C CYS A 238 4.13 -4.82 -1.87
N GLU A 239 5.29 -4.87 -1.23
CA GLU A 239 6.52 -5.47 -1.78
C GLU A 239 6.34 -6.92 -2.26
N ASN A 240 7.21 -7.34 -3.18
CA ASN A 240 7.27 -8.72 -3.63
C ASN A 240 7.87 -9.64 -2.56
N LEU A 241 7.03 -10.36 -1.84
CA LEU A 241 7.47 -11.14 -0.69
C LEU A 241 8.27 -12.42 -1.02
N THR A 242 8.47 -12.76 -2.30
CA THR A 242 9.40 -13.84 -2.68
C THR A 242 10.83 -13.37 -2.86
N THR A 243 11.10 -12.06 -2.91
CA THR A 243 12.47 -11.51 -2.89
C THR A 243 13.06 -11.52 -1.48
N THR A 244 14.37 -11.35 -1.37
CA THR A 244 15.07 -11.38 -0.09
C THR A 244 14.98 -10.02 0.60
N ILE A 245 14.15 -9.96 1.65
CA ILE A 245 14.07 -8.82 2.56
C ILE A 245 14.86 -9.19 3.83
N PHE A 246 15.96 -8.47 4.08
CA PHE A 246 16.90 -8.81 5.16
C PHE A 246 16.51 -8.19 6.51
N SER A 247 16.10 -6.93 6.48
CA SER A 247 15.66 -6.17 7.64
C SER A 247 14.50 -5.29 7.25
N LYS A 248 13.56 -5.13 8.18
CA LYS A 248 12.51 -4.13 8.09
C LYS A 248 12.66 -3.17 9.27
N SER A 249 13.37 -2.07 9.05
CA SER A 249 13.71 -1.08 10.09
C SER A 249 12.58 -0.10 10.39
N THR A 250 11.56 -0.05 9.54
CA THR A 250 10.42 0.88 9.63
C THR A 250 9.10 0.13 9.69
N VAL A 251 8.15 0.65 10.46
CA VAL A 251 6.74 0.23 10.40
C VAL A 251 6.06 1.17 9.42
N GLU A 252 5.56 0.61 8.32
CA GLU A 252 5.03 1.36 7.18
C GLU A 252 3.64 0.84 6.87
N GLN A 253 2.75 1.76 6.54
CA GLN A 253 1.43 1.46 6.03
C GLN A 253 1.51 1.03 4.57
N SER A 254 0.57 0.18 4.15
CA SER A 254 0.50 -0.26 2.76
C SER A 254 -0.28 0.74 1.90
N VAL A 255 0.13 0.92 0.65
CA VAL A 255 -0.66 1.63 -0.35
C VAL A 255 -1.83 0.75 -0.79
N ARG A 256 -3.01 0.99 -0.22
CA ARG A 256 -4.23 0.21 -0.50
C ARG A 256 -4.96 0.67 -1.77
N LEU A 257 -4.88 1.96 -2.07
CA LEU A 257 -5.52 2.60 -3.21
C LEU A 257 -4.42 3.15 -4.14
N PRO A 258 -4.42 2.79 -5.43
CA PRO A 258 -3.33 3.09 -6.35
C PRO A 258 -3.45 4.51 -6.94
N VAL A 259 -3.41 5.51 -6.06
CA VAL A 259 -3.68 6.91 -6.40
C VAL A 259 -2.67 7.86 -5.78
N TYR A 260 -2.40 9.00 -6.41
CA TYR A 260 -1.70 10.13 -5.81
C TYR A 260 -2.30 11.44 -6.31
N GLY A 261 -1.99 12.55 -5.66
CA GLY A 261 -2.57 13.82 -6.06
C GLY A 261 -1.67 15.02 -5.82
N ILE A 262 -2.01 16.10 -6.49
CA ILE A 262 -1.37 17.42 -6.36
C ILE A 262 -2.48 18.43 -6.10
N ILE A 263 -2.36 19.16 -5.00
CA ILE A 263 -3.31 20.19 -4.58
C ILE A 263 -2.61 21.55 -4.67
N LYS A 264 -3.12 22.43 -5.54
CA LYS A 264 -2.71 23.84 -5.62
C LYS A 264 -3.95 24.73 -5.38
N PRO A 265 -3.77 26.02 -5.01
CA PRO A 265 -4.89 26.90 -4.63
C PRO A 265 -6.00 27.05 -5.67
N LYS A 266 -5.66 27.04 -6.97
CA LYS A 266 -6.63 27.28 -8.06
C LYS A 266 -7.12 26.03 -8.75
N SER A 267 -6.27 25.01 -8.81
CA SER A 267 -6.50 23.79 -9.56
C SER A 267 -5.78 22.63 -8.89
N SER A 268 -6.31 21.43 -9.06
CA SER A 268 -5.78 20.21 -8.45
C SER A 268 -5.82 19.05 -9.44
N MET A 269 -5.20 17.95 -9.07
CA MET A 269 -5.17 16.74 -9.87
C MET A 269 -5.17 15.49 -9.00
N LEU A 270 -5.92 14.48 -9.43
CA LEU A 270 -5.79 13.11 -8.94
C LEU A 270 -5.29 12.21 -10.08
N ALA A 271 -4.19 11.51 -9.86
CA ALA A 271 -3.75 10.44 -10.73
C ALA A 271 -4.20 9.09 -10.16
N VAL A 272 -4.80 8.26 -11.02
CA VAL A 272 -5.20 6.88 -10.71
C VAL A 272 -4.40 5.95 -11.59
N ILE A 273 -3.62 5.04 -11.00
CA ILE A 273 -2.94 3.98 -11.75
C ILE A 273 -4.01 2.96 -12.12
N ASN A 274 -4.43 2.93 -13.38
CA ASN A 274 -5.56 2.13 -13.85
C ASN A 274 -5.12 0.79 -14.48
N SER A 275 -3.82 0.61 -14.73
CA SER A 275 -3.23 -0.61 -15.27
C SER A 275 -1.77 -0.76 -14.82
N GLY A 276 -1.33 -2.00 -14.56
CA GLY A 276 0.01 -2.27 -14.01
C GLY A 276 0.18 -1.96 -12.52
N MET A 277 -0.93 -1.83 -11.78
CA MET A 277 -0.96 -1.40 -10.37
C MET A 277 -0.02 -2.21 -9.46
N ALA A 278 -0.03 -3.54 -9.54
CA ALA A 278 0.77 -4.38 -8.63
C ALA A 278 2.29 -4.23 -8.83
N ASP A 279 2.71 -3.78 -10.00
CA ASP A 279 4.12 -3.54 -10.32
C ASP A 279 4.52 -2.07 -10.12
N ALA A 280 3.58 -1.20 -9.73
CA ALA A 280 3.82 0.23 -9.58
C ALA A 280 4.32 0.62 -8.18
N THR A 281 5.14 1.67 -8.14
CA THR A 281 5.60 2.37 -6.93
C THR A 281 5.24 3.84 -7.08
N ILE A 282 4.59 4.42 -6.06
CA ILE A 282 4.20 5.83 -6.03
C ILE A 282 5.28 6.61 -5.28
N TYR A 283 5.68 7.74 -5.86
CA TYR A 283 6.64 8.67 -5.28
C TYR A 283 5.98 10.00 -4.97
N GLY A 284 6.21 10.51 -3.77
CA GLY A 284 5.86 11.86 -3.34
C GLY A 284 7.13 12.66 -3.11
N LYS A 285 7.64 13.30 -4.16
CA LYS A 285 8.92 14.01 -4.15
C LYS A 285 8.68 15.49 -3.87
N GLN A 286 9.08 15.95 -2.69
CA GLN A 286 9.10 17.37 -2.36
C GLN A 286 10.34 18.05 -2.98
N SER A 287 10.24 19.36 -3.21
CA SER A 287 11.38 20.15 -3.62
C SER A 287 12.45 20.22 -2.51
N THR A 288 13.72 20.05 -2.88
CA THR A 288 14.91 20.27 -2.04
C THR A 288 15.99 21.10 -2.77
N LEU A 289 17.10 21.44 -2.10
CA LEU A 289 18.23 22.13 -2.73
C LEU A 289 18.81 21.37 -3.95
N ALA A 290 18.68 20.04 -3.96
CA ALA A 290 19.12 19.18 -5.06
C ALA A 290 17.99 18.83 -6.04
N ASN A 291 16.73 19.16 -5.72
CA ASN A 291 15.52 18.75 -6.44
C ASN A 291 14.54 19.90 -6.50
N VAL A 292 14.44 20.65 -7.58
CA VAL A 292 13.74 21.95 -7.55
C VAL A 292 12.23 21.90 -7.83
N PHE A 293 11.59 20.74 -7.69
CA PHE A 293 10.15 20.58 -7.90
C PHE A 293 9.50 19.63 -6.91
N ASN A 294 8.24 19.93 -6.63
CA ASN A 294 7.28 19.09 -5.94
C ASN A 294 6.52 18.26 -6.97
N ALA A 295 6.69 16.94 -6.96
CA ALA A 295 6.11 16.02 -7.93
C ALA A 295 5.55 14.76 -7.26
N GLY A 296 4.34 14.39 -7.66
CA GLY A 296 3.80 13.05 -7.45
C GLY A 296 3.89 12.27 -8.76
N TYR A 297 4.39 11.04 -8.73
CA TYR A 297 4.47 10.20 -9.93
C TYR A 297 4.47 8.70 -9.60
N ALA A 298 4.28 7.88 -10.64
CA ALA A 298 4.38 6.42 -10.55
C ALA A 298 5.54 5.89 -11.40
N ASN A 299 6.29 4.93 -10.84
CA ASN A 299 7.28 4.11 -11.53
C ASN A 299 6.73 2.69 -11.66
N PHE A 300 6.81 2.10 -12.85
CA PHE A 300 6.39 0.74 -13.14
C PHE A 300 7.60 -0.19 -13.32
N SER A 301 7.73 -1.19 -12.45
CA SER A 301 8.75 -2.22 -12.59
C SER A 301 8.38 -3.23 -13.69
N LEU A 302 9.25 -3.42 -14.67
CA LEU A 302 9.05 -4.40 -15.74
C LEU A 302 9.68 -5.75 -15.40
N ARG A 303 10.73 -5.72 -14.58
CA ARG A 303 11.53 -6.86 -14.13
C ARG A 303 11.83 -6.74 -12.64
N THR A 304 11.90 -7.87 -11.95
CA THR A 304 12.32 -7.91 -10.53
C THR A 304 13.82 -8.15 -10.40
N SER A 305 14.41 -7.68 -9.31
CA SER A 305 15.73 -8.12 -8.84
C SER A 305 15.66 -8.78 -7.46
N ASP A 306 16.57 -9.71 -7.17
CA ASP A 306 16.74 -10.36 -5.85
C ASP A 306 18.22 -10.28 -5.45
N LEU A 307 18.48 -9.93 -4.19
CA LEU A 307 19.83 -9.84 -3.65
C LEU A 307 20.18 -11.10 -2.87
N TYR A 308 21.32 -11.70 -3.17
CA TYR A 308 21.93 -12.75 -2.38
C TYR A 308 23.13 -12.21 -1.62
N ILE A 309 22.98 -12.13 -0.30
CA ILE A 309 24.05 -11.70 0.60
C ILE A 309 24.85 -12.92 1.05
N TYR A 310 26.17 -12.85 0.90
CA TYR A 310 27.06 -13.89 1.42
C TYR A 310 27.30 -13.68 2.93
N GLU A 311 27.26 -14.75 3.72
CA GLU A 311 27.64 -14.68 5.16
C GLU A 311 29.14 -14.40 5.35
N ASP A 312 29.96 -14.71 4.34
CA ASP A 312 31.38 -14.40 4.30
C ASP A 312 31.58 -12.97 3.81
N GLN A 313 32.03 -12.07 4.70
CA GLN A 313 32.28 -10.67 4.39
C GLN A 313 33.37 -10.44 3.32
N ASN A 314 34.13 -11.47 2.95
CA ASN A 314 35.11 -11.38 1.87
C ASN A 314 34.51 -11.65 0.48
N LYS A 315 33.21 -11.92 0.37
CA LYS A 315 32.50 -12.11 -0.89
C LYS A 315 31.50 -10.99 -1.12
N SER A 316 31.51 -10.43 -2.33
CA SER A 316 30.52 -9.43 -2.74
C SER A 316 29.16 -10.08 -2.91
N ASP A 317 28.13 -9.38 -2.43
CA ASP A 317 26.74 -9.77 -2.64
C ASP A 317 26.42 -9.88 -4.13
N MET A 318 25.53 -10.81 -4.48
CA MET A 318 25.17 -11.09 -5.87
C MET A 318 23.73 -10.66 -6.12
N GLN A 319 23.54 -9.76 -7.08
CA GLN A 319 22.23 -9.32 -7.53
C GLN A 319 21.78 -10.15 -8.73
N PHE A 320 20.59 -10.73 -8.64
CA PHE A 320 19.94 -11.47 -9.71
C PHE A 320 18.84 -10.62 -10.31
N PHE A 321 18.72 -10.63 -11.63
CA PHE A 321 17.66 -9.92 -12.35
C PHE A 321 16.80 -10.93 -13.10
N GLN A 322 15.51 -10.64 -13.17
CA GLN A 322 14.59 -11.36 -14.05
C GLN A 322 14.97 -11.09 -15.51
N GLU A 323 15.24 -12.15 -16.28
CA GLU A 323 15.65 -12.01 -17.68
C GLU A 323 14.50 -11.51 -18.57
N GLN A 324 13.31 -12.11 -18.42
CA GLN A 324 12.14 -11.83 -19.25
C GLN A 324 11.10 -11.00 -18.49
N LYS A 325 10.69 -9.87 -19.06
CA LYS A 325 9.48 -9.16 -18.62
C LYS A 325 8.25 -10.01 -18.97
N GLN A 326 7.16 -9.86 -18.21
CA GLN A 326 5.85 -10.31 -18.69
C GLN A 326 5.41 -9.42 -19.86
N GLU A 327 5.06 -10.07 -20.97
CA GLU A 327 4.50 -9.51 -22.20
C GLU A 327 2.99 -9.22 -22.09
N ASP A 328 2.45 -8.48 -23.07
CA ASP A 328 1.02 -8.22 -23.24
C ASP A 328 0.32 -7.57 -22.03
N ARG A 329 1.02 -6.65 -21.36
CA ARG A 329 0.44 -5.81 -20.30
C ARG A 329 0.49 -4.32 -20.65
N VAL A 330 -0.50 -3.58 -20.16
CA VAL A 330 -0.58 -2.12 -20.25
C VAL A 330 -0.15 -1.51 -18.91
N LEU A 331 0.67 -0.47 -18.96
CA LEU A 331 1.05 0.37 -17.83
C LEU A 331 0.35 1.73 -18.02
N GLY A 332 -0.53 2.12 -17.11
CA GLY A 332 -1.48 3.21 -17.39
C GLY A 332 -1.88 4.05 -16.19
N LEU A 333 -2.10 5.34 -16.46
CA LEU A 333 -2.54 6.37 -15.53
C LEU A 333 -3.73 7.13 -16.10
N SER A 334 -4.78 7.34 -15.29
CA SER A 334 -5.83 8.32 -15.54
C SER A 334 -5.56 9.55 -14.66
N PHE A 335 -5.33 10.71 -15.27
CA PHE A 335 -5.19 11.98 -14.58
C PHE A 335 -6.52 12.74 -14.64
N TYR A 336 -7.17 12.86 -13.49
CA TYR A 336 -8.38 13.65 -13.30
C TYR A 336 -8.01 15.09 -12.94
N LEU A 337 -8.42 16.05 -13.78
CA LEU A 337 -8.11 17.47 -13.61
C LEU A 337 -9.26 18.15 -12.87
N ILE A 338 -8.94 18.78 -11.75
CA ILE A 338 -9.91 19.37 -10.84
C ILE A 338 -9.79 20.89 -10.91
N ASP A 339 -10.67 21.48 -11.72
CA ASP A 339 -10.81 22.93 -11.89
C ASP A 339 -11.69 23.53 -10.77
N LYS A 340 -11.09 23.70 -9.60
CA LYS A 340 -11.77 24.17 -8.39
C LYS A 340 -10.78 24.92 -7.48
N GLU A 341 -11.13 26.16 -7.15
CA GLU A 341 -10.45 26.93 -6.11
C GLU A 341 -10.63 26.27 -4.74
N ASP A 342 -9.58 26.32 -3.91
CA ASP A 342 -9.54 25.76 -2.57
C ASP A 342 -9.94 24.27 -2.50
N ALA A 343 -9.58 23.50 -3.54
CA ALA A 343 -9.74 22.06 -3.52
C ALA A 343 -8.90 21.42 -2.39
N THR A 344 -9.40 20.33 -1.83
CA THR A 344 -8.75 19.61 -0.72
C THR A 344 -8.65 18.12 -1.01
N TYR A 345 -8.03 17.36 -0.11
CA TYR A 345 -8.00 15.88 -0.19
C TYR A 345 -9.40 15.25 -0.24
N ILE A 346 -10.45 15.95 0.22
CA ILE A 346 -11.84 15.49 0.10
C ILE A 346 -12.27 15.50 -1.37
N ASP A 347 -11.87 16.50 -2.15
CA ASP A 347 -12.18 16.58 -3.58
C ASP A 347 -11.44 15.48 -4.35
N LEU A 348 -10.19 15.21 -3.97
CA LEU A 348 -9.43 14.07 -4.48
C LEU A 348 -10.14 12.74 -4.16
N ALA A 349 -10.55 12.53 -2.91
CA ALA A 349 -11.22 11.30 -2.47
C ALA A 349 -12.54 11.08 -3.19
N LYS A 350 -13.37 12.13 -3.34
CA LYS A 350 -14.62 12.07 -4.10
C LYS A 350 -14.41 11.81 -5.58
N THR A 351 -13.34 12.35 -6.16
CA THR A 351 -12.95 12.07 -7.54
C THR A 351 -12.59 10.59 -7.71
N TYR A 352 -11.88 10.01 -6.75
CA TYR A 352 -11.61 8.58 -6.74
C TYR A 352 -12.86 7.73 -6.53
N SER A 353 -13.77 8.11 -5.61
CA SER A 353 -15.08 7.45 -5.48
C SER A 353 -15.83 7.44 -6.80
N LYS A 354 -15.83 8.57 -7.52
CA LYS A 354 -16.46 8.69 -8.84
C LYS A 354 -15.78 7.76 -9.86
N HIS A 355 -14.45 7.70 -9.90
CA HIS A 355 -13.71 6.73 -10.72
C HIS A 355 -14.18 5.28 -10.45
N LEU A 356 -14.21 4.88 -9.17
CA LEU A 356 -14.64 3.54 -8.77
C LEU A 356 -16.08 3.25 -9.20
N THR A 357 -17.00 4.22 -9.07
CA THR A 357 -18.40 4.02 -9.48
C THR A 357 -18.57 4.01 -11.00
N ASP A 358 -17.93 4.92 -11.72
CA ASP A 358 -18.05 5.03 -13.19
C ASP A 358 -17.49 3.78 -13.89
N LYS A 359 -16.43 3.20 -13.34
CA LYS A 359 -15.81 1.95 -13.83
C LYS A 359 -16.44 0.70 -13.21
N ALA A 360 -17.48 0.84 -12.40
CA ALA A 360 -18.16 -0.24 -11.69
C ALA A 360 -17.21 -1.13 -10.85
N LEU A 361 -16.16 -0.56 -10.26
CA LEU A 361 -15.14 -1.21 -9.43
C LEU A 361 -15.51 -1.29 -7.95
N ILE A 362 -16.63 -0.69 -7.56
CA ILE A 362 -17.19 -0.75 -6.20
C ILE A 362 -18.70 -1.05 -6.25
N ASN A 363 -19.26 -1.44 -5.12
CA ASN A 363 -20.71 -1.57 -4.94
C ASN A 363 -21.38 -0.19 -4.93
N GLU A 364 -22.65 -0.11 -5.32
CA GLU A 364 -23.38 1.17 -5.38
C GLU A 364 -23.70 1.73 -3.99
N LYS A 365 -23.97 0.85 -3.02
CA LYS A 365 -24.30 1.22 -1.64
C LYS A 365 -24.12 0.03 -0.69
N VAL A 366 -23.93 0.33 0.60
CA VAL A 366 -24.08 -0.65 1.67
C VAL A 366 -25.53 -1.14 1.78
N GLU A 367 -25.75 -2.43 1.54
CA GLU A 367 -27.08 -3.07 1.64
C GLU A 367 -27.44 -3.45 3.08
N LEU A 368 -26.50 -4.06 3.81
CA LEU A 368 -26.69 -4.54 5.19
C LEU A 368 -25.77 -3.78 6.13
N ALA A 369 -26.35 -3.14 7.15
CA ALA A 369 -25.59 -2.49 8.20
C ALA A 369 -24.80 -3.55 8.98
N ALA A 370 -23.47 -3.39 9.07
CA ALA A 370 -22.65 -4.05 10.07
C ALA A 370 -22.28 -3.01 11.12
N ASN A 371 -22.56 -3.26 12.40
CA ASN A 371 -22.19 -2.32 13.46
C ASN A 371 -20.87 -2.73 14.14
N THR A 372 -20.76 -4.04 14.44
CA THR A 372 -19.65 -4.60 15.18
C THR A 372 -19.14 -5.86 14.52
N TYR A 373 -17.84 -5.90 14.27
CA TYR A 373 -17.10 -7.07 13.83
C TYR A 373 -16.40 -7.73 15.00
N VAL A 374 -16.44 -9.07 15.02
CA VAL A 374 -15.77 -9.88 16.04
C VAL A 374 -15.04 -11.04 15.38
N SER A 375 -13.71 -11.01 15.45
CA SER A 375 -12.87 -12.14 15.10
C SER A 375 -12.76 -13.08 16.29
N ILE A 376 -13.26 -14.32 16.17
CA ILE A 376 -13.21 -15.34 17.23
C ILE A 376 -12.22 -16.42 16.81
N CYS A 377 -11.14 -16.58 17.58
CA CYS A 377 -10.15 -17.61 17.32
C CYS A 377 -10.52 -18.95 18.00
N GLY A 378 -10.74 -19.99 17.19
CA GLY A 378 -11.14 -21.32 17.66
C GLY A 378 -10.02 -22.09 18.36
N GLY A 379 -8.84 -22.17 17.73
CA GLY A 379 -7.69 -22.89 18.28
C GLY A 379 -6.36 -22.39 17.74
N THR A 380 -5.28 -22.91 18.29
CA THR A 380 -3.90 -22.61 17.84
C THR A 380 -3.02 -23.85 17.93
N TYR A 381 -1.78 -23.75 17.44
CA TYR A 381 -0.75 -24.75 17.61
C TYR A 381 0.32 -24.19 18.55
N ARG A 382 0.56 -24.86 19.68
CA ARG A 382 1.48 -24.40 20.73
C ARG A 382 2.53 -25.44 21.07
N LYS A 383 3.73 -24.97 21.40
CA LYS A 383 4.81 -25.83 21.93
C LYS A 383 4.50 -26.21 23.39
N LYS A 384 4.26 -27.50 23.64
CA LYS A 384 4.00 -28.06 24.98
C LYS A 384 5.02 -29.15 25.32
N SER A 385 5.44 -29.24 26.58
CA SER A 385 6.30 -30.34 27.02
C SER A 385 5.49 -31.62 27.14
N PHE A 386 5.92 -32.67 26.45
CA PHE A 386 5.40 -34.02 26.58
C PHE A 386 6.56 -34.94 26.95
N LEU A 387 6.53 -35.50 28.16
CA LEU A 387 7.62 -36.31 28.71
C LEU A 387 9.00 -35.62 28.65
N GLY A 388 9.04 -34.29 28.86
CA GLY A 388 10.26 -33.49 28.80
C GLY A 388 10.67 -33.05 27.40
N ILE A 389 10.01 -33.54 26.34
CA ILE A 389 10.29 -33.16 24.96
C ILE A 389 9.26 -32.11 24.52
N PRO A 390 9.69 -30.93 24.07
CA PRO A 390 8.76 -29.92 23.58
C PRO A 390 8.22 -30.32 22.21
N LEU A 391 6.91 -30.56 22.14
CA LEU A 391 6.19 -30.93 20.93
C LEU A 391 5.11 -29.89 20.59
N MET A 392 4.90 -29.65 19.31
CA MET A 392 3.81 -28.80 18.84
C MET A 392 2.48 -29.56 18.88
N GLN A 393 1.52 -29.04 19.64
CA GLN A 393 0.21 -29.66 19.86
C GLN A 393 -0.91 -28.64 19.65
N LYS A 394 -2.10 -29.12 19.28
CA LYS A 394 -3.31 -28.27 19.20
C LYS A 394 -3.65 -27.74 20.59
N GLU A 395 -3.99 -26.47 20.66
CA GLU A 395 -4.59 -25.84 21.84
C GLU A 395 -5.93 -25.23 21.47
N LYS A 396 -6.93 -25.45 22.32
CA LYS A 396 -8.29 -24.94 22.11
C LYS A 396 -8.34 -23.58 22.78
N LEU A 397 -8.77 -22.56 22.04
CA LEU A 397 -8.92 -21.19 22.55
C LEU A 397 -10.39 -20.85 22.73
N THR A 398 -11.24 -21.27 21.78
CA THR A 398 -12.70 -21.09 21.84
C THR A 398 -13.38 -22.27 21.15
N SER A 399 -14.17 -23.07 21.87
CA SER A 399 -15.04 -24.07 21.24
C SER A 399 -16.22 -23.40 20.52
N PHE A 400 -16.89 -24.12 19.62
CA PHE A 400 -18.08 -23.59 18.94
C PHE A 400 -19.22 -23.27 19.91
N ALA A 401 -19.33 -24.02 21.02
CA ALA A 401 -20.30 -23.73 22.08
C ALA A 401 -19.95 -22.42 22.80
N GLN A 402 -18.68 -22.23 23.17
CA GLN A 402 -18.23 -20.99 23.80
C GLN A 402 -18.34 -19.78 22.86
N ALA A 403 -18.11 -19.96 21.56
CA ALA A 403 -18.34 -18.90 20.58
C ALA A 403 -19.82 -18.49 20.56
N LYS A 404 -20.75 -19.45 20.64
CA LYS A 404 -22.19 -19.17 20.77
C LYS A 404 -22.49 -18.42 22.07
N ASP A 405 -21.89 -18.81 23.19
CA ASP A 405 -22.09 -18.15 24.48
C ASP A 405 -21.59 -16.69 24.45
N ILE A 406 -20.42 -16.43 23.85
CA ILE A 406 -19.89 -15.07 23.63
C ILE A 406 -20.87 -14.22 22.83
N LEU A 407 -21.36 -14.73 21.70
CA LEU A 407 -22.28 -13.98 20.84
C LEU A 407 -23.64 -13.73 21.53
N SER A 408 -24.14 -14.70 22.29
CA SER A 408 -25.36 -14.55 23.09
C SER A 408 -25.20 -13.49 24.18
N ASP A 409 -24.04 -13.42 24.82
CA ASP A 409 -23.73 -12.40 25.83
C ASP A 409 -23.65 -11.00 25.20
N MET A 410 -22.97 -10.87 24.06
CA MET A 410 -22.92 -9.61 23.28
C MET A 410 -24.32 -9.11 22.88
N GLN A 411 -25.17 -10.00 22.37
CA GLN A 411 -26.56 -9.66 22.02
C GLN A 411 -27.37 -9.25 23.26
N SER A 412 -27.21 -9.95 24.37
CA SER A 412 -27.85 -9.60 25.65
C SER A 412 -27.35 -8.25 26.20
N GLY A 413 -26.11 -7.87 25.85
CA GLY A 413 -25.51 -6.57 26.12
C GLY A 413 -25.99 -5.43 25.20
N GLY A 414 -26.88 -5.70 24.24
CA GLY A 414 -27.45 -4.68 23.34
C GLY A 414 -26.68 -4.49 22.03
N LEU A 415 -25.77 -5.40 21.66
CA LEU A 415 -25.13 -5.37 20.35
C LEU A 415 -26.06 -5.96 19.30
N GLU A 416 -26.33 -5.18 18.25
CA GLU A 416 -27.10 -5.58 17.07
C GLU A 416 -26.18 -5.69 15.84
N ASN A 417 -26.60 -6.44 14.82
CA ASN A 417 -25.91 -6.57 13.52
C ASN A 417 -24.43 -6.97 13.64
N ILE A 418 -24.17 -8.01 14.44
CA ILE A 418 -22.83 -8.56 14.64
C ILE A 418 -22.41 -9.33 13.40
N VAL A 419 -21.17 -9.10 12.96
CA VAL A 419 -20.53 -9.87 11.89
C VAL A 419 -19.29 -10.58 12.43
N VAL A 420 -19.30 -11.90 12.35
CA VAL A 420 -18.31 -12.77 12.98
C VAL A 420 -17.33 -13.29 11.95
N ARG A 421 -16.04 -13.16 12.22
CA ARG A 421 -14.97 -13.86 11.51
C ARG A 421 -14.48 -15.01 12.38
N LEU A 422 -14.76 -16.25 11.98
CA LEU A 422 -14.38 -17.44 12.73
C LEU A 422 -13.02 -17.97 12.25
N GLU A 423 -11.97 -17.65 12.99
CA GLU A 423 -10.61 -18.07 12.70
C GLU A 423 -10.32 -19.45 13.27
N ASN A 424 -9.42 -20.19 12.61
CA ASN A 424 -8.90 -21.46 13.10
C ASN A 424 -10.00 -22.48 13.49
N TRP A 425 -11.08 -22.54 12.71
CA TRP A 425 -12.26 -23.41 12.94
C TRP A 425 -12.06 -24.88 12.54
N SER A 426 -11.13 -25.16 11.62
CA SER A 426 -10.83 -26.51 11.13
C SER A 426 -9.46 -27.01 11.61
N ASP A 427 -9.26 -28.33 11.58
CA ASP A 427 -7.95 -28.93 11.88
C ASP A 427 -6.84 -28.49 10.92
N ALA A 428 -7.20 -28.06 9.71
CA ALA A 428 -6.28 -27.54 8.71
C ALA A 428 -5.88 -26.10 9.02
N THR A 429 -6.85 -25.22 9.26
CA THR A 429 -6.62 -23.80 9.59
C THR A 429 -5.83 -23.64 10.89
N ILE A 430 -6.11 -24.43 11.94
CA ILE A 430 -5.32 -24.43 13.19
C ILE A 430 -3.81 -24.69 12.95
N LYS A 431 -3.47 -25.36 11.83
CA LYS A 431 -2.11 -25.71 11.45
C LYS A 431 -1.57 -24.84 10.29
N ASP A 432 -2.25 -23.74 9.95
CA ASP A 432 -2.03 -22.92 8.75
C ASP A 432 -1.89 -23.76 7.46
N LYS A 433 -2.87 -24.64 7.26
CA LYS A 433 -3.05 -25.40 6.02
C LYS A 433 -4.34 -25.01 5.35
N ILE A 434 -4.34 -25.07 4.02
CA ILE A 434 -5.56 -24.99 3.22
C ILE A 434 -6.49 -26.17 3.60
N PRO A 435 -7.75 -25.91 4.00
CA PRO A 435 -8.73 -26.97 4.24
C PRO A 435 -8.92 -27.85 3.00
N SER A 436 -8.86 -29.17 3.16
CA SER A 436 -9.01 -30.10 2.02
C SER A 436 -10.44 -30.62 1.83
N ASN A 437 -11.27 -30.54 2.86
CA ASN A 437 -12.63 -31.11 2.85
C ASN A 437 -13.66 -30.27 3.62
N GLY A 438 -13.28 -29.09 4.13
CA GLY A 438 -14.17 -28.20 4.90
C GLY A 438 -14.76 -28.81 6.18
N SER A 439 -14.09 -29.79 6.81
CA SER A 439 -14.59 -30.40 8.04
C SER A 439 -14.19 -29.58 9.28
N PRO A 440 -15.15 -29.18 10.14
CA PRO A 440 -14.84 -28.49 11.39
C PRO A 440 -14.02 -29.37 12.33
N SER A 441 -13.14 -28.76 13.12
CA SER A 441 -12.30 -29.50 14.05
C SER A 441 -13.14 -30.20 15.12
N SER A 442 -12.95 -31.51 15.29
CA SER A 442 -13.55 -32.25 16.41
C SER A 442 -13.09 -31.72 17.78
N PHE A 443 -11.90 -31.12 17.83
CA PHE A 443 -11.34 -30.51 19.04
C PHE A 443 -12.12 -29.27 19.51
N LEU A 444 -12.86 -28.63 18.60
CA LEU A 444 -13.70 -27.46 18.88
C LEU A 444 -15.20 -27.80 19.02
N GLY A 445 -15.58 -29.07 18.87
CA GLY A 445 -16.98 -29.53 18.89
C GLY A 445 -17.47 -30.17 17.59
N GLY A 446 -16.64 -30.17 16.54
CA GLY A 446 -16.91 -30.84 15.27
C GLY A 446 -18.13 -30.30 14.51
N LYS A 447 -18.64 -31.10 13.58
CA LYS A 447 -19.77 -30.73 12.72
C LYS A 447 -21.02 -30.31 13.49
N LYS A 448 -21.34 -31.01 14.59
CA LYS A 448 -22.52 -30.69 15.42
C LYS A 448 -22.37 -29.34 16.12
N GLY A 449 -21.18 -29.06 16.67
CA GLY A 449 -20.89 -27.79 17.32
C GLY A 449 -20.96 -26.61 16.35
N LEU A 450 -20.30 -26.71 15.19
CA LEU A 450 -20.35 -25.63 14.20
C LEU A 450 -21.76 -25.42 13.66
N LYS A 451 -22.50 -26.50 13.37
CA LYS A 451 -23.89 -26.41 12.93
C LYS A 451 -24.77 -25.69 13.96
N SER A 452 -24.61 -26.00 15.26
CA SER A 452 -25.38 -25.32 16.31
C SER A 452 -25.03 -23.83 16.42
N LEU A 453 -23.76 -23.46 16.18
CA LEU A 453 -23.32 -22.07 16.13
C LEU A 453 -23.91 -21.35 14.91
N THR A 454 -23.84 -21.94 13.71
CA THR A 454 -24.37 -21.31 12.50
C THR A 454 -25.89 -21.21 12.50
N GLU A 455 -26.61 -22.19 13.06
CA GLU A 455 -28.06 -22.10 13.30
C GLU A 455 -28.41 -20.95 14.24
N PHE A 456 -27.70 -20.81 15.37
CA PHE A 456 -27.88 -19.67 16.28
C PHE A 456 -27.62 -18.32 15.58
N CYS A 457 -26.56 -18.22 14.78
CA CYS A 457 -26.26 -17.01 14.02
C CYS A 457 -27.40 -16.67 13.05
N ASN A 458 -27.94 -17.66 12.34
CA ASN A 458 -29.08 -17.46 11.42
C ASN A 458 -30.37 -17.06 12.17
N GLU A 459 -30.67 -17.66 13.32
CA GLU A 459 -31.84 -17.33 14.16
C GLU A 459 -31.77 -15.90 14.72
N THR A 460 -30.57 -15.37 14.92
CA THR A 460 -30.32 -14.07 15.54
C THR A 460 -29.85 -12.99 14.56
N ASN A 461 -29.94 -13.24 13.25
CA ASN A 461 -29.45 -12.35 12.18
C ASN A 461 -27.98 -11.91 12.35
N THR A 462 -27.15 -12.78 12.93
CA THR A 462 -25.70 -12.60 13.01
C THR A 462 -25.05 -13.23 11.80
N LEU A 463 -24.18 -12.50 11.11
CA LEU A 463 -23.44 -13.07 9.97
C LEU A 463 -22.18 -13.78 10.48
N ILE A 464 -21.90 -14.97 9.95
CA ILE A 464 -20.69 -15.72 10.30
C ILE A 464 -19.89 -16.13 9.07
N TYR A 465 -18.63 -15.73 9.06
CA TYR A 465 -17.67 -15.95 7.98
C TYR A 465 -16.61 -16.95 8.44
N LEU A 466 -16.41 -18.02 7.67
CA LEU A 466 -15.35 -18.99 7.96
C LEU A 466 -14.04 -18.52 7.34
N ASP A 467 -12.99 -18.38 8.16
CA ASP A 467 -11.70 -17.90 7.67
C ASP A 467 -10.83 -19.02 7.10
N ALA A 468 -10.16 -18.73 5.97
CA ALA A 468 -9.00 -19.49 5.50
C ALA A 468 -8.11 -18.65 4.58
N SER A 469 -6.81 -18.97 4.58
CA SER A 469 -5.82 -18.33 3.71
C SER A 469 -5.67 -19.09 2.38
N PRO A 470 -5.87 -18.42 1.20
CA PRO A 470 -5.64 -19.04 -0.10
C PRO A 470 -4.21 -18.84 -0.64
N THR A 471 -3.41 -17.96 -0.04
CA THR A 471 -2.08 -17.56 -0.53
C THR A 471 -0.93 -18.09 0.33
N LYS A 472 -1.14 -18.30 1.64
CA LYS A 472 -0.11 -18.68 2.61
C LYS A 472 -0.38 -20.05 3.22
N ILE A 473 0.65 -20.90 3.32
CA ILE A 473 0.62 -22.22 3.95
C ILE A 473 1.90 -22.53 4.75
N LYS A 474 1.79 -23.10 5.97
CA LYS A 474 2.95 -23.55 6.77
C LYS A 474 3.50 -24.90 6.33
N LYS A 475 2.63 -25.81 5.91
CA LYS A 475 3.01 -27.15 5.48
C LYS A 475 2.06 -27.63 4.41
N GLY A 476 2.59 -27.91 3.22
CA GLY A 476 1.83 -28.42 2.11
C GLY A 476 1.23 -29.82 2.36
N SER A 477 0.62 -30.35 1.31
CA SER A 477 -0.16 -31.59 1.40
C SER A 477 0.70 -32.81 1.76
N ASN A 478 1.96 -32.84 1.32
CA ASN A 478 2.91 -33.94 1.54
C ASN A 478 4.37 -33.45 1.59
N ILE A 479 5.32 -34.38 1.72
CA ILE A 479 6.77 -34.08 1.81
C ILE A 479 7.38 -33.50 0.51
N PHE A 480 6.70 -33.63 -0.63
CA PHE A 480 7.11 -33.09 -1.94
C PHE A 480 6.43 -31.75 -2.27
N SER A 481 5.69 -31.17 -1.33
CA SER A 481 4.95 -29.91 -1.55
C SER A 481 5.85 -28.74 -1.98
N SER A 482 7.11 -28.69 -1.54
CA SER A 482 8.07 -27.66 -1.97
C SER A 482 8.37 -27.67 -3.47
N PHE A 483 8.16 -28.78 -4.16
CA PHE A 483 8.37 -28.85 -5.61
C PHE A 483 7.20 -28.29 -6.41
N TYR A 484 5.96 -28.53 -5.94
CA TYR A 484 4.75 -28.30 -6.76
C TYR A 484 3.73 -27.33 -6.16
N GLU A 485 3.79 -27.04 -4.86
CA GLU A 485 2.80 -26.21 -4.15
C GLU A 485 3.35 -24.86 -3.73
N TYR A 486 4.66 -24.70 -3.54
CA TYR A 486 5.24 -23.45 -3.03
C TYR A 486 5.75 -22.56 -4.16
N ALA A 487 5.37 -21.28 -4.17
CA ALA A 487 5.95 -20.29 -5.06
C ALA A 487 7.46 -20.17 -4.84
N LYS A 488 8.20 -19.83 -5.89
CA LYS A 488 9.65 -19.75 -5.84
C LYS A 488 10.17 -18.39 -6.26
N ASN A 489 11.30 -18.00 -5.68
CA ASN A 489 12.03 -16.78 -6.01
C ASN A 489 12.81 -16.91 -7.34
N LEU A 490 13.50 -15.84 -7.74
CA LEU A 490 14.31 -15.79 -8.98
C LEU A 490 15.38 -16.88 -9.06
N ARG A 491 15.83 -17.42 -7.92
CA ARG A 491 16.79 -18.53 -7.84
C ARG A 491 16.15 -19.91 -7.88
N ASN A 492 14.84 -19.98 -8.16
CA ASN A 492 14.06 -21.22 -8.21
C ASN A 492 14.08 -21.98 -6.87
N ILE A 493 14.10 -21.25 -5.76
CA ILE A 493 14.02 -21.76 -4.38
C ILE A 493 12.68 -21.34 -3.77
N ALA A 494 12.02 -22.25 -3.06
CA ALA A 494 10.80 -21.92 -2.31
C ALA A 494 11.14 -20.90 -1.21
N SER A 495 10.61 -19.67 -1.35
CA SER A 495 10.90 -18.57 -0.42
C SER A 495 9.96 -18.67 0.79
N PRO A 496 10.48 -18.83 2.02
CA PRO A 496 9.63 -18.74 3.19
C PRO A 496 9.11 -17.32 3.36
N LEU A 497 7.87 -17.18 3.84
CA LEU A 497 7.44 -15.96 4.49
C LEU A 497 8.09 -15.89 5.87
N TYR A 498 8.86 -14.83 6.09
CA TYR A 498 9.56 -14.61 7.34
C TYR A 498 8.83 -13.62 8.22
N THR A 499 8.90 -13.86 9.53
CA THR A 499 8.62 -12.88 10.56
C THR A 499 9.92 -12.18 10.95
N TYR A 500 9.84 -10.95 11.45
CA TYR A 500 11.00 -10.17 11.90
C TYR A 500 10.92 -9.99 13.41
N ARG A 501 12.07 -10.09 14.07
CA ARG A 501 12.14 -9.92 15.53
C ARG A 501 12.05 -8.44 15.86
N LEU A 502 11.03 -8.05 16.62
CA LEU A 502 10.77 -6.65 16.97
C LEU A 502 11.94 -5.96 17.70
N ASN A 503 12.78 -6.71 18.40
CA ASN A 503 13.90 -6.15 19.18
C ASN A 503 15.17 -5.88 18.37
N VAL A 504 15.33 -6.51 17.20
CA VAL A 504 16.55 -6.39 16.37
C VAL A 504 16.26 -6.17 14.89
N TYR A 505 14.99 -6.16 14.47
CA TYR A 505 14.49 -5.97 13.11
C TYR A 505 14.99 -6.99 12.06
N PHE A 506 15.76 -8.00 12.48
CA PHE A 506 16.22 -9.09 11.63
C PHE A 506 15.19 -10.21 11.52
N ARG A 507 15.29 -10.93 10.40
CA ARG A 507 14.57 -12.17 10.13
C ARG A 507 14.64 -13.15 11.31
N ASP A 508 13.48 -13.65 11.74
CA ASP A 508 13.38 -14.74 12.70
C ASP A 508 13.58 -16.09 11.99
N SER A 509 14.85 -16.53 11.92
CA SER A 509 15.23 -17.79 11.27
C SER A 509 14.81 -19.04 12.05
N GLU A 510 14.56 -18.90 13.35
CA GLU A 510 14.15 -19.96 14.27
C GLU A 510 12.61 -20.12 14.36
N GLY A 511 11.88 -19.15 13.82
CA GLY A 511 10.42 -19.12 13.78
C GLY A 511 9.81 -20.17 12.86
N VAL A 512 8.49 -20.34 12.98
CA VAL A 512 7.76 -21.32 12.16
C VAL A 512 7.61 -20.78 10.74
N LYS A 513 8.31 -21.41 9.79
CA LYS A 513 8.30 -21.02 8.37
C LYS A 513 6.93 -21.24 7.73
N SER A 514 6.41 -20.21 7.07
CA SER A 514 5.30 -20.30 6.14
C SER A 514 5.81 -20.16 4.71
N TYR A 515 5.04 -20.57 3.71
CA TYR A 515 5.36 -20.48 2.30
C TYR A 515 4.16 -19.93 1.52
N PHE A 516 4.43 -19.34 0.37
CA PHE A 516 3.40 -18.88 -0.55
C PHE A 516 2.93 -20.01 -1.46
N LEU A 517 1.64 -20.07 -1.77
CA LEU A 517 1.06 -21.02 -2.72
C LEU A 517 1.45 -20.62 -4.16
N THR A 518 1.70 -21.58 -5.06
CA THR A 518 1.79 -21.31 -6.51
C THR A 518 0.63 -20.40 -6.97
N THR A 519 0.93 -19.31 -7.68
CA THR A 519 -0.06 -18.28 -8.05
C THR A 519 -1.25 -18.85 -8.84
N ASN A 520 -0.98 -19.73 -9.81
CA ASN A 520 -2.01 -20.40 -10.62
C ASN A 520 -2.95 -21.36 -9.86
N LYS A 521 -2.74 -21.56 -8.54
CA LYS A 521 -3.63 -22.35 -7.68
C LYS A 521 -4.51 -21.48 -6.79
N ILE A 522 -4.30 -20.16 -6.75
CA ILE A 522 -5.03 -19.24 -5.86
C ILE A 522 -6.52 -19.28 -6.18
N ALA A 523 -6.92 -19.00 -7.44
CA ALA A 523 -8.34 -18.97 -7.82
C ALA A 523 -9.06 -20.28 -7.48
N LYS A 524 -8.45 -21.43 -7.85
CA LYS A 524 -9.00 -22.76 -7.54
C LYS A 524 -9.09 -23.03 -6.04
N THR A 525 -8.18 -22.47 -5.24
CA THR A 525 -8.20 -22.60 -3.78
C THR A 525 -9.31 -21.77 -3.18
N ILE A 526 -9.52 -20.54 -3.66
CA ILE A 526 -10.63 -19.68 -3.24
C ILE A 526 -11.97 -20.38 -3.52
N SER A 527 -12.21 -20.89 -4.74
CA SER A 527 -13.47 -21.61 -5.04
C SER A 527 -13.69 -22.85 -4.17
N LYS A 528 -12.61 -23.55 -3.78
CA LYS A 528 -12.73 -24.67 -2.84
C LYS A 528 -13.11 -24.21 -1.45
N ILE A 529 -12.47 -23.17 -0.93
CA ILE A 529 -12.78 -22.60 0.39
C ILE A 529 -14.24 -22.12 0.40
N ASP A 530 -14.66 -21.41 -0.65
CA ASP A 530 -16.04 -20.95 -0.84
C ASP A 530 -17.06 -22.10 -0.76
N SER A 531 -16.79 -23.23 -1.43
CA SER A 531 -17.67 -24.41 -1.36
C SER A 531 -17.84 -24.98 0.07
N TYR A 532 -16.87 -24.75 0.96
CA TYR A 532 -16.96 -25.19 2.35
C TYR A 532 -17.84 -24.29 3.21
N THR A 533 -18.03 -23.03 2.83
CA THR A 533 -18.98 -22.11 3.46
C THR A 533 -20.40 -22.63 3.30
N THR A 534 -20.82 -22.91 2.06
CA THR A 534 -22.14 -23.47 1.76
C THR A 534 -22.35 -24.81 2.48
N LYS A 535 -21.34 -25.68 2.49
CA LYS A 535 -21.39 -26.98 3.17
C LYS A 535 -21.64 -26.87 4.68
N ASN A 536 -21.19 -25.79 5.32
CA ASN A 536 -21.30 -25.59 6.77
C ASN A 536 -22.41 -24.60 7.17
N ASN A 537 -23.25 -24.17 6.22
CA ASN A 537 -24.33 -23.18 6.42
C ASN A 537 -23.82 -21.86 7.05
N ALA A 538 -22.62 -21.43 6.68
CA ALA A 538 -22.09 -20.12 7.08
C ALA A 538 -22.56 -19.03 6.10
N SER A 539 -22.56 -17.78 6.55
CA SER A 539 -23.03 -16.62 5.76
C SER A 539 -22.08 -16.23 4.64
N GLY A 540 -20.79 -16.52 4.81
CA GLY A 540 -19.76 -16.17 3.84
C GLY A 540 -18.39 -16.75 4.18
N VAL A 541 -17.40 -16.36 3.38
CA VAL A 541 -16.00 -16.75 3.56
C VAL A 541 -15.14 -15.52 3.84
N SER A 542 -14.26 -15.65 4.84
CA SER A 542 -13.20 -14.69 5.08
C SER A 542 -11.90 -15.22 4.46
N LEU A 543 -11.28 -14.42 3.60
CA LEU A 543 -10.07 -14.81 2.87
C LEU A 543 -8.87 -14.04 3.42
N SER A 544 -8.16 -14.65 4.37
CA SER A 544 -7.00 -14.04 5.00
C SER A 544 -5.75 -14.07 4.10
N ASN A 545 -4.85 -13.10 4.25
CA ASN A 545 -3.58 -13.01 3.52
C ASN A 545 -3.70 -12.78 2.00
N THR A 546 -4.87 -12.39 1.49
CA THR A 546 -5.03 -12.00 0.07
C THR A 546 -4.45 -10.62 -0.24
N ASN A 547 -4.06 -9.88 0.79
CA ASN A 547 -3.29 -8.64 0.69
C ASN A 547 -1.77 -8.86 0.53
N LEU A 548 -1.29 -10.11 0.56
CA LEU A 548 0.12 -10.44 0.33
C LEU A 548 0.40 -10.57 -1.17
N MET A 549 1.35 -9.79 -1.67
CA MET A 549 1.83 -9.85 -3.07
C MET A 549 3.14 -10.63 -3.16
N TYR A 550 3.21 -11.49 -4.17
CA TYR A 550 4.41 -12.23 -4.51
C TYR A 550 4.38 -12.67 -5.97
N ALA A 551 5.54 -12.85 -6.58
CA ALA A 551 5.69 -13.46 -7.89
C ALA A 551 6.21 -14.91 -7.78
N ASP A 552 5.87 -15.76 -8.74
CA ASP A 552 6.30 -17.17 -8.79
C ASP A 552 7.14 -17.44 -10.03
N TYR A 553 8.46 -17.30 -9.90
CA TYR A 553 9.42 -17.37 -11.00
C TYR A 553 9.67 -18.78 -11.55
N ARG A 554 8.86 -19.77 -11.14
CA ARG A 554 8.75 -21.03 -11.90
C ARG A 554 7.93 -20.89 -13.16
N LEU A 555 7.03 -19.90 -13.16
CA LEU A 555 6.15 -19.62 -14.28
C LEU A 555 6.90 -18.67 -15.20
N GLU A 556 6.84 -18.96 -16.50
CA GLU A 556 7.32 -18.03 -17.52
C GLU A 556 6.45 -16.76 -17.49
N ASN A 557 7.03 -15.62 -17.89
CA ASN A 557 6.32 -14.34 -18.02
C ASN A 557 5.51 -13.95 -16.76
N THR A 558 6.11 -14.07 -15.57
CA THR A 558 5.45 -13.75 -14.28
C THR A 558 5.77 -12.32 -13.80
N SER A 559 4.87 -11.78 -12.98
CA SER A 559 4.98 -10.52 -12.24
C SER A 559 4.10 -10.56 -10.99
N LEU A 560 4.07 -9.48 -10.20
CA LEU A 560 3.13 -9.36 -9.09
C LEU A 560 1.68 -9.32 -9.58
N GLN A 561 1.43 -8.78 -10.78
CA GLN A 561 0.11 -8.68 -11.38
C GLN A 561 -0.57 -10.05 -11.53
N GLN A 562 0.20 -11.12 -11.72
CA GLN A 562 -0.36 -12.47 -11.82
C GLN A 562 -1.08 -12.90 -10.52
N THR A 563 -0.54 -12.55 -9.35
CA THR A 563 -1.17 -12.86 -8.06
C THR A 563 -2.48 -12.11 -7.92
N THR A 564 -2.49 -10.83 -8.23
CA THR A 564 -3.71 -10.00 -8.24
C THR A 564 -4.78 -10.57 -9.17
N ASN A 565 -4.41 -10.93 -10.41
CA ASN A 565 -5.33 -11.50 -11.39
C ASN A 565 -5.95 -12.84 -10.92
N GLU A 566 -5.17 -13.72 -10.31
CA GLU A 566 -5.69 -15.00 -9.79
C GLU A 566 -6.53 -14.82 -8.52
N ILE A 567 -6.31 -13.77 -7.72
CA ILE A 567 -7.20 -13.40 -6.61
C ILE A 567 -8.53 -12.87 -7.16
N ILE A 568 -8.50 -11.90 -8.08
CA ILE A 568 -9.71 -11.32 -8.72
C ILE A 568 -10.55 -12.45 -9.32
N LYS A 569 -9.95 -13.32 -10.12
CA LYS A 569 -10.61 -14.48 -10.73
C LYS A 569 -11.25 -15.42 -9.69
N GLY A 570 -10.57 -15.64 -8.56
CA GLY A 570 -11.12 -16.42 -7.46
C GLY A 570 -12.33 -15.75 -6.80
N TYR A 571 -12.30 -14.43 -6.66
CA TYR A 571 -13.35 -13.64 -6.04
C TYR A 571 -14.58 -13.54 -6.94
N GLU A 572 -14.40 -13.25 -8.22
CA GLU A 572 -15.47 -13.22 -9.22
C GLU A 572 -16.17 -14.58 -9.38
N ALA A 573 -15.45 -15.68 -9.15
CA ALA A 573 -16.00 -17.02 -9.18
C ALA A 573 -16.64 -17.47 -7.86
N ALA A 574 -16.51 -16.70 -6.77
CA ALA A 574 -17.09 -17.04 -5.49
C ALA A 574 -18.61 -16.86 -5.50
N SER A 575 -19.33 -17.80 -4.88
CA SER A 575 -20.79 -17.81 -4.85
C SER A 575 -21.37 -17.27 -3.54
N ASN A 576 -20.59 -17.25 -2.46
CA ASN A 576 -21.00 -16.70 -1.17
C ASN A 576 -20.37 -15.33 -0.96
N SER A 577 -20.89 -14.59 0.03
CA SER A 577 -20.36 -13.29 0.44
C SER A 577 -18.89 -13.39 0.86
N LEU A 578 -18.07 -12.42 0.45
CA LEU A 578 -16.64 -12.33 0.76
C LEU A 578 -16.38 -11.25 1.83
N MET A 579 -15.55 -11.60 2.80
CA MET A 579 -14.95 -10.66 3.75
C MET A 579 -13.46 -10.49 3.45
N LEU A 580 -13.03 -9.24 3.32
CA LEU A 580 -11.66 -8.85 2.96
C LEU A 580 -10.89 -8.32 4.15
N LEU A 581 -9.58 -8.53 4.12
CA LEU A 581 -8.64 -7.94 5.08
C LEU A 581 -7.72 -6.93 4.37
N GLY A 582 -7.53 -5.76 4.96
CA GLY A 582 -6.67 -4.67 4.43
C GLY A 582 -7.35 -3.80 3.36
N GLY A 583 -8.15 -4.41 2.49
CA GLY A 583 -9.02 -3.68 1.54
C GLY A 583 -8.28 -2.98 0.39
N ASN A 584 -7.39 -3.71 -0.31
CA ASN A 584 -6.83 -3.23 -1.58
C ASN A 584 -7.94 -3.02 -2.62
N ASP A 585 -7.78 -2.03 -3.49
CA ASP A 585 -8.82 -1.59 -4.42
C ASP A 585 -9.32 -2.67 -5.41
N TYR A 586 -8.42 -3.55 -5.90
CA TYR A 586 -8.76 -4.64 -6.83
C TYR A 586 -9.78 -5.64 -6.28
N MET A 587 -10.08 -5.58 -4.98
CA MET A 587 -11.03 -6.46 -4.32
C MET A 587 -12.39 -5.79 -4.03
N LEU A 588 -12.48 -4.46 -4.14
CA LEU A 588 -13.63 -3.67 -3.65
C LEU A 588 -14.95 -4.04 -4.31
N LYS A 589 -14.94 -4.41 -5.60
CA LYS A 589 -16.15 -4.81 -6.33
C LYS A 589 -16.86 -6.00 -5.71
N THR A 590 -16.11 -6.91 -5.11
CA THR A 590 -16.64 -8.15 -4.52
C THR A 590 -16.75 -8.08 -3.00
N ALA A 591 -16.40 -6.95 -2.39
CA ALA A 591 -16.27 -6.78 -0.96
C ALA A 591 -17.60 -6.42 -0.29
N SER A 592 -18.15 -7.33 0.52
CA SER A 592 -19.27 -6.99 1.42
C SER A 592 -18.79 -6.34 2.73
N HIS A 593 -17.58 -6.71 3.16
CA HIS A 593 -16.97 -6.27 4.41
C HIS A 593 -15.47 -6.08 4.22
N ILE A 594 -14.93 -4.97 4.72
CA ILE A 594 -13.49 -4.69 4.78
C ILE A 594 -13.10 -4.57 6.25
N LEU A 595 -12.21 -5.45 6.71
CA LEU A 595 -11.59 -5.37 8.03
C LEU A 595 -10.13 -4.97 7.92
N ASN A 596 -9.57 -4.45 9.00
CA ASN A 596 -8.18 -3.98 9.06
C ASN A 596 -7.90 -2.94 7.97
N ALA A 597 -8.88 -2.09 7.67
CA ALA A 597 -8.65 -0.90 6.86
C ALA A 597 -7.65 0.03 7.59
N PRO A 598 -6.79 0.74 6.85
CA PRO A 598 -5.84 1.65 7.48
C PRO A 598 -6.56 2.87 8.03
N ASN A 599 -6.25 3.25 9.28
CA ASN A 599 -6.84 4.41 9.96
C ASN A 599 -5.85 5.56 10.17
N ASP A 600 -4.59 5.37 9.78
CA ASP A 600 -3.52 6.35 9.90
C ASP A 600 -2.52 6.16 8.75
N SER A 601 -1.58 7.09 8.63
CA SER A 601 -0.41 7.02 7.77
C SER A 601 0.78 6.39 8.50
N SER A 602 1.91 6.25 7.81
CA SER A 602 3.19 5.88 8.41
C SER A 602 3.79 7.00 9.27
N ARG A 603 3.25 8.23 9.18
CA ARG A 603 3.72 9.44 9.89
C ARG A 603 5.20 9.72 9.61
N TYR A 604 5.61 9.61 8.34
CA TYR A 604 6.94 10.04 7.95
C TYR A 604 7.13 11.52 8.26
N ASN A 605 8.36 11.93 8.56
CA ASN A 605 8.64 13.34 8.91
C ASN A 605 8.29 14.32 7.79
N THR A 606 8.26 13.86 6.53
CA THR A 606 7.81 14.66 5.37
C THR A 606 6.29 14.88 5.34
N GLN A 607 5.52 14.13 6.12
CA GLN A 607 4.06 14.20 6.15
C GLN A 607 3.61 15.16 7.26
N SER A 608 2.95 16.23 6.85
CA SER A 608 2.39 17.23 7.77
C SER A 608 1.11 16.77 8.46
N GLN A 609 0.33 15.90 7.80
CA GLN A 609 -0.98 15.49 8.26
C GLN A 609 -1.37 14.12 7.69
N SER A 610 -1.93 13.24 8.55
CA SER A 610 -2.70 12.09 8.09
C SER A 610 -4.15 12.49 7.85
N VAL A 611 -4.74 12.01 6.76
CA VAL A 611 -6.11 12.33 6.33
C VAL A 611 -6.89 11.05 6.07
N PRO A 612 -8.20 10.98 6.38
CA PRO A 612 -9.02 9.78 6.19
C PRO A 612 -9.48 9.62 4.73
N PHE A 613 -8.55 9.73 3.77
CA PHE A 613 -8.86 9.63 2.34
C PHE A 613 -9.49 8.27 2.00
N TYR A 614 -8.96 7.18 2.57
CA TYR A 614 -9.50 5.84 2.39
C TYR A 614 -10.98 5.75 2.78
N GLN A 615 -11.33 6.31 3.94
CA GLN A 615 -12.70 6.30 4.45
C GLN A 615 -13.60 7.24 3.67
N ILE A 616 -13.14 8.45 3.33
CA ILE A 616 -13.93 9.38 2.50
C ILE A 616 -14.24 8.76 1.12
N ALA A 617 -13.27 8.08 0.53
CA ALA A 617 -13.44 7.48 -0.79
C ALA A 617 -14.43 6.31 -0.83
N LEU A 618 -14.60 5.59 0.29
CA LEU A 618 -15.28 4.28 0.31
C LEU A 618 -16.51 4.20 1.24
N HIS A 619 -16.64 5.10 2.21
CA HIS A 619 -17.74 5.08 3.18
C HIS A 619 -19.09 5.31 2.48
N GLY A 620 -20.09 4.50 2.85
CA GLY A 620 -21.40 4.45 2.20
C GLY A 620 -21.51 3.45 1.04
N TYR A 621 -20.39 2.97 0.50
CA TYR A 621 -20.35 1.95 -0.57
C TYR A 621 -20.10 0.52 -0.05
N THR A 622 -19.30 0.38 1.02
CA THR A 622 -19.02 -0.91 1.68
C THR A 622 -18.86 -0.70 3.18
N ASN A 623 -19.09 -1.75 3.98
CA ASN A 623 -18.87 -1.67 5.42
C ASN A 623 -17.37 -1.77 5.71
N ILE A 624 -16.83 -0.79 6.43
CA ILE A 624 -15.39 -0.65 6.69
C ILE A 624 -15.16 -0.69 8.20
N ALA A 625 -14.18 -1.49 8.62
CA ALA A 625 -13.66 -1.46 9.97
C ALA A 625 -12.13 -1.42 9.95
N GLY A 626 -11.55 -0.67 10.89
CA GLY A 626 -10.12 -0.65 11.11
C GLY A 626 -9.58 -1.94 11.72
N GLU A 627 -8.34 -1.88 12.19
CA GLU A 627 -7.79 -2.94 13.04
C GLU A 627 -8.63 -3.12 14.31
N ALA A 628 -8.52 -4.30 14.94
CA ALA A 628 -9.27 -4.59 16.15
C ALA A 628 -8.90 -3.62 17.28
N ILE A 629 -9.89 -2.95 17.87
CA ILE A 629 -9.73 -1.91 18.90
C ILE A 629 -8.89 -2.42 20.08
N ASN A 630 -9.07 -3.68 20.45
CA ASN A 630 -8.34 -4.31 21.54
C ASN A 630 -6.92 -4.78 21.18
N GLN A 631 -6.44 -4.51 19.96
CA GLN A 631 -5.04 -4.70 19.56
C GLN A 631 -4.24 -3.39 19.60
N PHE A 632 -4.90 -2.24 19.76
CA PHE A 632 -4.23 -0.96 19.94
C PHE A 632 -3.69 -0.81 21.37
N ALA A 633 -2.57 -0.09 21.48
CA ALA A 633 -2.03 0.32 22.79
C ALA A 633 -3.00 1.25 23.54
N ASP A 634 -3.66 2.15 22.80
CA ASP A 634 -4.74 3.00 23.30
C ASP A 634 -6.05 2.70 22.55
N TYR A 635 -6.89 1.89 23.19
CA TYR A 635 -8.19 1.49 22.66
C TYR A 635 -9.22 2.63 22.65
N THR A 636 -9.01 3.70 23.43
CA THR A 636 -9.90 4.88 23.42
C THR A 636 -9.67 5.68 22.15
N THR A 637 -8.40 5.95 21.82
CA THR A 637 -8.04 6.59 20.55
C THR A 637 -8.50 5.77 19.34
N ALA A 638 -8.36 4.44 19.38
CA ALA A 638 -8.86 3.57 18.31
C ALA A 638 -10.39 3.64 18.16
N PHE A 639 -11.14 3.72 19.26
CA PHE A 639 -12.58 3.91 19.24
C PHE A 639 -12.97 5.28 18.65
N LEU A 640 -12.32 6.35 19.08
CA LEU A 640 -12.58 7.70 18.56
C LEU A 640 -12.25 7.81 17.07
N SER A 641 -11.21 7.13 16.58
CA SER A 641 -10.89 7.03 15.15
C SER A 641 -11.99 6.35 14.34
N ALA A 642 -12.63 5.31 14.89
CA ALA A 642 -13.80 4.72 14.25
C ALA A 642 -14.97 5.71 14.18
N VAL A 643 -15.19 6.52 15.22
CA VAL A 643 -16.25 7.55 15.26
C VAL A 643 -15.97 8.71 14.29
N GLU A 644 -14.72 9.20 14.21
CA GLU A 644 -14.31 10.26 13.29
C GLU A 644 -14.56 9.84 11.85
N THR A 645 -14.25 8.59 11.51
CA THR A 645 -14.31 8.11 10.13
C THR A 645 -15.62 7.41 9.76
N GLY A 646 -16.56 7.28 10.69
CA GLY A 646 -17.79 6.50 10.50
C GLY A 646 -17.58 4.98 10.36
N SER A 647 -16.38 4.49 10.63
CA SER A 647 -16.04 3.06 10.54
C SER A 647 -16.79 2.23 11.59
N CYS A 648 -17.02 0.97 11.29
CA CYS A 648 -17.58 -0.01 12.22
C CYS A 648 -16.56 -0.36 13.32
N LEU A 649 -17.05 -0.83 14.48
CA LEU A 649 -16.19 -1.32 15.55
C LEU A 649 -15.67 -2.73 15.22
N ASN A 650 -14.41 -3.03 15.53
CA ASN A 650 -13.81 -4.34 15.29
C ASN A 650 -13.08 -4.83 16.55
N TYR A 651 -13.23 -6.11 16.89
CA TYR A 651 -12.59 -6.74 18.04
C TYR A 651 -12.09 -8.13 17.70
N THR A 652 -10.99 -8.55 18.33
CA THR A 652 -10.51 -9.94 18.25
C THR A 652 -10.58 -10.58 19.63
N VAL A 653 -11.30 -11.69 19.77
CA VAL A 653 -11.55 -12.32 21.08
C VAL A 653 -11.29 -13.83 21.08
N MET A 654 -11.03 -14.35 22.26
CA MET A 654 -11.00 -15.77 22.60
C MET A 654 -11.60 -16.00 23.99
N HIS A 655 -12.13 -17.20 24.23
CA HIS A 655 -12.65 -17.56 25.54
C HIS A 655 -11.52 -17.77 26.58
N GLU A 656 -10.44 -18.44 26.19
CA GLU A 656 -9.31 -18.72 27.09
C GLU A 656 -8.49 -17.46 27.45
N THR A 657 -7.58 -17.60 28.40
CA THR A 657 -6.67 -16.55 28.86
C THR A 657 -5.37 -16.50 28.05
N GLY A 658 -4.68 -15.36 28.08
CA GLY A 658 -3.46 -15.10 27.28
C GLY A 658 -2.31 -16.10 27.47
N ASP A 659 -2.24 -16.79 28.61
CA ASP A 659 -1.24 -17.85 28.85
C ASP A 659 -1.38 -19.02 27.87
N LYS A 660 -2.56 -19.24 27.29
CA LYS A 660 -2.82 -20.33 26.33
C LYS A 660 -2.17 -20.09 24.97
N VAL A 661 -1.90 -18.84 24.62
CA VAL A 661 -1.29 -18.48 23.33
C VAL A 661 0.22 -18.24 23.41
N ASN A 662 0.80 -18.26 24.60
CA ASN A 662 2.25 -18.12 24.76
C ASN A 662 3.00 -19.25 24.02
N SER A 663 3.99 -18.93 23.20
CA SER A 663 4.72 -19.87 22.33
C SER A 663 3.80 -20.66 21.39
N SER A 664 2.70 -20.04 20.96
CA SER A 664 1.78 -20.56 19.95
C SER A 664 1.89 -19.79 18.64
N TYR A 665 1.16 -20.25 17.62
CA TYR A 665 1.04 -19.51 16.36
C TYR A 665 0.30 -18.19 16.52
N GLU A 666 -0.57 -18.06 17.53
CA GLU A 666 -1.41 -16.88 17.77
C GLU A 666 -0.97 -16.11 19.02
N GLN A 667 0.35 -16.01 19.24
CA GLN A 667 0.92 -15.34 20.42
C GLN A 667 0.51 -13.86 20.56
N ASN A 668 0.11 -13.22 19.46
CA ASN A 668 -0.42 -11.85 19.43
C ASN A 668 -1.78 -11.74 20.15
N LEU A 669 -2.51 -12.83 20.36
CA LEU A 669 -3.80 -12.83 21.05
C LEU A 669 -3.68 -12.80 22.60
N TYR A 670 -2.52 -12.43 23.15
CA TYR A 670 -2.27 -12.47 24.59
C TYR A 670 -3.23 -11.60 25.41
N ASN A 671 -3.82 -10.58 24.80
CA ASN A 671 -4.79 -9.67 25.40
C ASN A 671 -6.23 -9.89 24.90
N ALA A 672 -6.53 -10.99 24.20
CA ALA A 672 -7.81 -11.19 23.52
C ALA A 672 -8.88 -11.92 24.36
N ASN A 673 -8.74 -12.05 25.69
CA ASN A 673 -9.74 -12.74 26.50
C ASN A 673 -11.08 -11.98 26.52
N TYR A 674 -12.19 -12.62 26.15
CA TYR A 674 -13.50 -11.97 26.04
C TYR A 674 -14.01 -11.38 27.36
N ASP A 675 -13.87 -12.09 28.48
CA ASP A 675 -14.34 -11.61 29.78
C ASP A 675 -13.66 -10.31 30.22
N ALA A 676 -12.41 -10.09 29.80
CA ALA A 676 -11.69 -8.85 30.05
C ALA A 676 -12.20 -7.65 29.22
N TRP A 677 -12.85 -7.91 28.07
CA TRP A 677 -13.26 -6.88 27.12
C TRP A 677 -14.77 -6.62 27.06
N LYS A 678 -15.62 -7.54 27.54
CA LYS A 678 -17.07 -7.47 27.34
C LYS A 678 -17.71 -6.16 27.82
N GLU A 679 -17.27 -5.61 28.95
CA GLU A 679 -17.79 -4.34 29.47
C GLU A 679 -17.37 -3.14 28.59
N VAL A 680 -16.14 -3.14 28.09
CA VAL A 680 -15.64 -2.09 27.17
C VAL A 680 -16.39 -2.15 25.84
N ILE A 681 -16.54 -3.36 25.27
CA ILE A 681 -17.29 -3.60 24.03
C ILE A 681 -18.71 -3.06 24.17
N LYS A 682 -19.38 -3.37 25.27
CA LYS A 682 -20.73 -2.90 25.56
C LYS A 682 -20.78 -1.37 25.67
N GLN A 683 -19.89 -0.77 26.46
CA GLN A 683 -19.86 0.69 26.66
C GLN A 683 -19.62 1.45 25.34
N PHE A 684 -18.71 0.98 24.50
CA PHE A 684 -18.42 1.61 23.21
C PHE A 684 -19.58 1.47 22.24
N ASN A 685 -20.24 0.31 22.22
CA ASN A 685 -21.46 0.11 21.43
C ASN A 685 -22.59 1.05 21.88
N GLU A 686 -22.85 1.17 23.19
CA GLU A 686 -23.89 2.06 23.73
C GLU A 686 -23.69 3.53 23.31
N LYS A 687 -22.44 3.99 23.26
CA LYS A 687 -22.11 5.36 22.84
C LYS A 687 -22.27 5.57 21.34
N TYR A 688 -21.84 4.62 20.52
CA TYR A 688 -21.66 4.82 19.09
C TYR A 688 -22.82 4.33 18.22
N ALA A 689 -23.48 3.24 18.60
CA ALA A 689 -24.56 2.63 17.81
C ALA A 689 -25.66 3.61 17.38
N PRO A 690 -26.10 4.60 18.21
CA PRO A 690 -27.09 5.59 17.80
C PRO A 690 -26.65 6.46 16.60
N LEU A 691 -25.38 6.87 16.59
CA LEU A 691 -24.79 7.61 15.47
C LEU A 691 -24.60 6.69 14.27
N HIS A 692 -23.93 5.55 14.46
CA HIS A 692 -23.60 4.61 13.37
C HIS A 692 -24.84 4.19 12.58
N LYS A 693 -25.98 3.94 13.25
CA LYS A 693 -27.26 3.61 12.61
C LYS A 693 -27.76 4.65 11.61
N LYS A 694 -27.36 5.92 11.75
CA LYS A 694 -27.71 7.01 10.82
C LYS A 694 -26.73 7.09 9.65
N ILE A 695 -25.45 6.84 9.91
CA ILE A 695 -24.37 7.18 8.98
C ILE A 695 -23.88 6.00 8.14
N TYR A 696 -24.09 4.74 8.54
CA TYR A 696 -23.44 3.56 7.93
C TYR A 696 -23.55 3.45 6.40
N ASN A 697 -24.57 4.06 5.79
CA ASN A 697 -24.83 4.05 4.35
C ASN A 697 -24.83 5.45 3.71
N GLN A 698 -24.33 6.46 4.42
CA GLN A 698 -24.18 7.84 3.96
C GLN A 698 -22.74 8.06 3.53
N LYS A 699 -22.49 8.77 2.43
CA LYS A 699 -21.10 9.10 2.10
C LYS A 699 -20.59 10.22 2.99
N ILE A 700 -19.28 10.25 3.23
CA ILE A 700 -18.65 11.39 3.90
C ILE A 700 -18.62 12.57 2.92
N LYS A 701 -19.27 13.65 3.30
CA LYS A 701 -19.37 14.88 2.51
C LYS A 701 -18.22 15.83 2.82
N ASP A 702 -17.79 15.91 4.07
CA ASP A 702 -16.75 16.85 4.51
C ASP A 702 -15.99 16.30 5.73
N HIS A 703 -14.72 16.69 5.86
CA HIS A 703 -13.86 16.33 6.98
C HIS A 703 -12.85 17.45 7.27
N LYS A 704 -12.77 17.92 8.52
CA LYS A 704 -11.89 19.04 8.86
C LYS A 704 -11.39 18.98 10.30
N MET A 705 -10.12 19.32 10.48
CA MET A 705 -9.59 19.69 11.79
C MET A 705 -10.09 21.11 12.13
N ILE A 706 -10.96 21.23 13.12
CA ILE A 706 -11.60 22.50 13.53
C ILE A 706 -10.91 23.17 14.72
N ALA A 707 -10.13 22.42 15.48
CA ALA A 707 -9.16 22.87 16.46
C ALA A 707 -8.05 21.82 16.58
N GLU A 708 -6.96 22.12 17.29
CA GLU A 708 -5.87 21.16 17.51
C GLU A 708 -6.43 19.86 18.12
N ASN A 709 -6.21 18.72 17.44
CA ASN A 709 -6.73 17.40 17.82
C ASN A 709 -8.27 17.31 17.92
N VAL A 710 -9.01 18.21 17.26
CA VAL A 710 -10.48 18.17 17.18
C VAL A 710 -10.93 18.15 15.73
N TYR A 711 -11.64 17.08 15.36
CA TYR A 711 -12.04 16.80 13.99
C TYR A 711 -13.56 16.77 13.85
N LYS A 712 -14.06 17.31 12.75
CA LYS A 712 -15.47 17.27 12.37
C LYS A 712 -15.64 16.51 11.07
N THR A 713 -16.57 15.55 11.07
CA THR A 713 -16.97 14.79 9.89
C THR A 713 -18.44 15.06 9.60
N VAL A 714 -18.78 15.34 8.34
CA VAL A 714 -20.15 15.62 7.90
C VAL A 714 -20.55 14.62 6.81
N TYR A 715 -21.75 14.07 6.91
CA TYR A 715 -22.31 13.10 5.97
C TYR A 715 -23.29 13.75 4.99
N GLU A 716 -23.63 13.03 3.91
CA GLU A 716 -24.50 13.55 2.84
C GLU A 716 -25.86 14.08 3.32
N ASP A 717 -26.44 13.46 4.34
CA ASP A 717 -27.75 13.84 4.90
C ASP A 717 -27.69 15.01 5.91
N GLY A 718 -26.50 15.53 6.21
CA GLY A 718 -26.29 16.60 7.19
C GLY A 718 -25.88 16.12 8.59
N THR A 719 -26.02 14.81 8.87
CA THR A 719 -25.49 14.22 10.11
C THR A 719 -24.00 14.53 10.25
N TYR A 720 -23.54 14.76 11.48
CA TYR A 720 -22.13 15.03 11.74
C TYR A 720 -21.65 14.42 13.05
N SER A 721 -20.34 14.19 13.14
CA SER A 721 -19.63 13.90 14.40
C SER A 721 -18.54 14.96 14.63
N VAL A 722 -18.30 15.29 15.90
CA VAL A 722 -17.15 16.09 16.34
C VAL A 722 -16.40 15.28 17.39
N VAL A 723 -15.14 14.96 17.10
CA VAL A 723 -14.29 14.08 17.91
C VAL A 723 -13.14 14.89 18.49
N ASN A 724 -12.94 14.79 19.80
CA ASN A 724 -11.87 15.47 20.53
C ASN A 724 -10.86 14.44 21.07
N TYR A 725 -9.65 14.44 20.51
CA TYR A 725 -8.52 13.61 20.97
C TYR A 725 -7.63 14.32 21.98
N SER A 726 -7.89 15.59 22.29
CA SER A 726 -7.12 16.31 23.29
C SER A 726 -7.47 15.85 24.72
N ASN A 727 -6.59 16.19 25.64
CA ASN A 727 -6.74 15.96 27.07
C ASN A 727 -7.56 17.06 27.78
N GLU A 728 -8.13 18.00 27.02
CA GLU A 728 -8.92 19.11 27.54
C GLU A 728 -10.30 19.16 26.88
N LYS A 729 -11.25 19.77 27.57
CA LYS A 729 -12.57 20.06 27.00
C LYS A 729 -12.45 21.19 25.99
N VAL A 730 -13.03 21.01 24.80
CA VAL A 730 -13.00 22.02 23.73
C VAL A 730 -14.42 22.52 23.45
N THR A 731 -14.58 23.83 23.27
CA THR A 731 -15.85 24.44 22.84
C THR A 731 -15.83 24.64 21.33
N THR A 732 -16.77 24.02 20.62
CA THR A 732 -16.95 24.18 19.16
C THR A 732 -18.28 24.87 18.85
N ALA A 733 -18.54 25.15 17.57
CA ALA A 733 -19.84 25.71 17.15
C ALA A 733 -21.01 24.74 17.40
N GLU A 734 -20.73 23.43 17.50
CA GLU A 734 -21.69 22.35 17.67
C GLU A 734 -21.95 22.01 19.15
N GLY A 735 -21.09 22.46 20.06
CA GLY A 735 -21.22 22.24 21.50
C GLY A 735 -19.89 22.08 22.23
N GLU A 736 -19.96 21.79 23.52
CA GLU A 736 -18.79 21.39 24.31
C GLU A 736 -18.48 19.91 24.08
N VAL A 737 -17.22 19.59 23.80
CA VAL A 737 -16.73 18.22 23.62
C VAL A 737 -15.69 17.93 24.69
N GLU A 738 -16.03 17.05 25.62
CA GLU A 738 -15.12 16.59 26.68
C GLU A 738 -13.84 15.96 26.10
N ALA A 739 -12.78 15.94 26.90
CA ALA A 739 -11.53 15.27 26.55
C ALA A 739 -11.76 13.79 26.19
N PHE A 740 -11.10 13.29 25.15
CA PHE A 740 -11.23 11.92 24.66
C PHE A 740 -12.69 11.47 24.47
N SER A 741 -13.51 12.35 23.88
CA SER A 741 -14.94 12.13 23.69
C SER A 741 -15.40 12.64 22.33
N PHE A 742 -16.69 12.46 22.05
CA PHE A 742 -17.32 12.98 20.85
C PHE A 742 -18.74 13.44 21.12
N ILE A 743 -19.23 14.33 20.25
CA ILE A 743 -20.65 14.67 20.12
C ILE A 743 -21.09 14.43 18.68
N TRP A 744 -22.39 14.32 18.45
CA TRP A 744 -22.95 14.18 17.10
C TRP A 744 -24.32 14.86 17.01
N GLY A 745 -24.70 15.24 15.80
CA GLY A 745 -25.97 15.92 15.50
C GLY A 745 -26.49 15.61 14.10
N VAL A 746 -27.66 16.15 13.77
CA VAL A 746 -28.36 16.00 12.48
C VAL A 746 -28.74 17.32 11.88
#